data_AF-I4BV74-F1
#
_entry.id   AF-I4BV74-F1
#
_cell.length_a   1.000
_cell.length_b   1.000
_cell.length_c   1.000
_cell.angle_alpha   90.00
_cell.angle_beta   90.00
_cell.angle_gamma   90.00
#
_symmetry.space_group_name_H-M   'P 1'
#
loop_
_entity.id
_entity.type
_entity.pdbx_description
1 polymer ?
#
loop_
_entity_poly.entity_id
_entity_poly.type
_entity_poly.pdbx_seq_one_letter_code
_entity_poly.pdbx_strand_id
1 'polypeptide(L)'
;MSLSIWQENIEELKKRQPKLAELLEERRKSHIESGTRLIPDIAQTPNGLWIKSRKRPFFEPFEGNNAKDVPKNACLFVVGAGSPRYFTNLFKSMSWSVMAVIVVEPNIDLLFWLFEEVSVYKLLPPFIRLGFAVSDEDDLVLELLDTTVTPLGTFTAGDLGYVIHKGECEDPKPFNEILAKLKERVLINLQMIGNSVEDTLLGLRQMALSSPWIAFGPKLRTLRGAFKGRPSVVVSAGPSLDKNYELLKGREDKLLIIATDTVLRKLLKNGIRPHIVCALERGLVVLDKHFRDVIRDYKEELKDVLLVVQSVCVPQIVGTWPGPKIVIGKAGLPLDYWVVGQLLDGDVVPSGASVAHMCMNIAALLGSDKIALIGQDLAYGEEGATHSSDTAWSKEKSGDARISEENRIPVPGALGGTVFTHRVWLMFLRIFEQMIGSLAEVGLRVYDCTEGGALIRGTEVMSLKDFTSSFVDCIESLPVLPQEVVIEDTDKDWRGLADSLLKNVDDGIKGFEFSLELLQKLEEEKKRVVSPGLPPARRRKLAYEASAVIDALHAQNRVLEFLGQTYAYATLLEILKTRTLENMEMITRWEKAHDDLIAAHRVAANFTIQWLTYIKDTIQGFKEAGEKGLPFDLAPVDEEAARGSLESLLESNGEDEGGMVRFRKPLIDNLLARCDPLSADWPYKLLWKLALHLESEGRAEEGCAYIQKIASLLEGSEVESREAAEILKTWARLLSAPDLCRLPKFDMARLVLSNALRYAPDDGEIQRMWITLIEQQRRTFGDLKDVDPDNSAVRWLKEKAEAERLISHGEIFKALHKAWDMVEFFREVMPDESRRLALWCLSAVEKLMDVSSEENAEFASFMRRLNDNFTIIEELKVPVTPKLAQKIYPGYELKFLPTKAE
;
A
#
# COMPACT_ATOMS: atom_id res chain seq x y z
N MET A 1 -5.73 -44.10 30.81
CA MET A 1 -5.25 -43.25 31.93
C MET A 1 -5.65 -41.83 31.58
N SER A 2 -6.26 -41.07 32.50
CA SER A 2 -6.52 -39.64 32.27
C SER A 2 -5.17 -38.92 32.16
N LEU A 3 -5.00 -38.09 31.14
CA LEU A 3 -3.81 -37.25 30.99
C LEU A 3 -3.66 -36.34 32.22
N SER A 4 -2.42 -36.07 32.64
CA SER A 4 -2.16 -35.02 33.64
C SER A 4 -2.49 -33.64 33.06
N ILE A 5 -2.81 -32.66 33.91
CA ILE A 5 -3.14 -31.29 33.46
C ILE A 5 -1.99 -30.71 32.61
N TRP A 6 -0.74 -30.94 33.01
CA TRP A 6 0.44 -30.59 32.22
C TRP A 6 0.40 -31.20 30.82
N GLN A 7 0.15 -32.51 30.70
CA GLN A 7 0.07 -33.20 29.42
C GLN A 7 -1.06 -32.66 28.54
N GLU A 8 -2.24 -32.40 29.12
CA GLU A 8 -3.36 -31.80 28.38
C GLU A 8 -2.99 -30.42 27.80
N ASN A 9 -2.34 -29.57 28.60
CA ASN A 9 -1.93 -28.24 28.16
C ASN A 9 -0.82 -28.30 27.10
N ILE A 10 0.19 -29.15 27.29
CA ILE A 10 1.27 -29.30 26.32
C ILE A 10 0.80 -29.91 25.00
N GLU A 11 -0.14 -30.86 25.02
CA GLU A 11 -0.73 -31.41 23.79
C GLU A 11 -1.49 -30.33 22.98
N GLU A 12 -2.20 -29.42 23.65
CA GLU A 12 -2.83 -28.28 22.97
C GLU A 12 -1.81 -27.23 22.53
N LEU A 13 -0.79 -26.94 23.35
CA LEU A 13 0.29 -26.03 22.98
C LEU A 13 1.05 -26.55 21.75
N LYS A 14 1.32 -27.86 21.63
CA LYS A 14 1.97 -28.47 20.46
C LYS A 14 1.22 -28.25 19.14
N LYS A 15 -0.11 -28.13 19.19
CA LYS A 15 -0.93 -27.84 18.00
C LYS A 15 -0.88 -26.37 17.60
N ARG A 16 -0.48 -25.49 18.52
CA ARG A 16 -0.60 -24.04 18.40
C ARG A 16 0.78 -23.40 18.30
N GLN A 17 1.62 -23.57 19.33
CA GLN A 17 3.00 -23.10 19.42
C GLN A 17 3.98 -24.28 19.65
N PRO A 18 4.25 -25.12 18.62
CA PRO A 18 5.14 -26.28 18.75
C PRO A 18 6.57 -25.96 19.21
N LYS A 19 7.20 -24.88 18.74
CA LYS A 19 8.55 -24.48 19.15
C LYS A 19 8.57 -24.11 20.64
N LEU A 20 7.57 -23.35 21.10
CA LEU A 20 7.44 -23.05 22.53
C LEU A 20 7.19 -24.33 23.36
N ALA A 21 6.38 -25.26 22.87
CA ALA A 21 6.13 -26.52 23.57
C ALA A 21 7.42 -27.33 23.75
N GLU A 22 8.25 -27.43 22.71
CA GLU A 22 9.56 -28.09 22.78
C GLU A 22 10.48 -27.42 23.81
N LEU A 23 10.58 -26.09 23.78
CA LEU A 23 11.35 -25.31 24.76
C LEU A 23 10.88 -25.58 26.20
N LEU A 24 9.57 -25.59 26.44
CA LEU A 24 9.02 -25.84 27.78
C LEU A 24 9.27 -27.28 28.25
N GLU A 25 9.15 -28.27 27.37
CA GLU A 25 9.46 -29.67 27.70
C GLU A 25 10.95 -29.87 28.04
N GLU A 26 11.85 -29.27 27.25
CA GLU A 26 13.30 -29.31 27.51
C GLU A 26 13.64 -28.66 28.85
N ARG A 27 13.13 -27.44 29.09
CA ARG A 27 13.36 -26.70 30.34
C ARG A 27 12.79 -27.43 31.55
N ARG A 28 11.60 -28.06 31.42
CA ARG A 28 10.99 -28.84 32.50
C ARG A 28 11.80 -30.09 32.82
N LYS A 29 12.30 -30.79 31.82
CA LYS A 29 13.19 -31.95 32.00
C LYS A 29 14.45 -31.55 32.77
N SER A 30 15.11 -30.46 32.38
CA SER A 30 16.26 -29.91 33.09
C SER A 30 15.94 -29.51 34.54
N HIS A 31 14.75 -28.99 34.81
CA HIS A 31 14.29 -28.68 36.17
C HIS A 31 14.16 -29.93 37.05
N ILE A 32 13.55 -30.98 36.51
CA ILE A 32 13.38 -32.25 37.22
C ILE A 32 14.73 -32.91 37.49
N GLU A 33 15.63 -32.93 36.49
CA GLU A 33 16.98 -33.51 36.61
C GLU A 33 17.86 -32.76 37.61
N SER A 34 17.69 -31.43 37.72
CA SER A 34 18.40 -30.59 38.70
C SER A 34 17.81 -30.61 40.10
N GLY A 35 16.71 -31.35 40.34
CA GLY A 35 16.02 -31.38 41.64
C GLY A 35 15.31 -30.06 41.98
N THR A 36 15.06 -29.23 40.99
CA THR A 36 14.38 -27.95 41.15
C THR A 36 12.88 -28.15 41.37
N ARG A 37 12.28 -27.42 42.31
CA ARG A 37 10.81 -27.35 42.44
C ARG A 37 10.19 -26.62 41.24
N LEU A 38 9.21 -27.26 40.59
CA LEU A 38 8.43 -26.66 39.50
C LEU A 38 7.42 -25.62 39.97
N ILE A 39 7.03 -25.68 41.25
CA ILE A 39 6.06 -24.77 41.85
C ILE A 39 6.84 -23.77 42.75
N PRO A 40 6.62 -22.45 42.59
CA PRO A 40 7.22 -21.43 43.44
C PRO A 40 6.89 -21.60 44.93
N ASP A 41 7.72 -21.05 45.82
CA ASP A 41 7.39 -21.01 47.24
C ASP A 41 6.34 -19.91 47.51
N ILE A 42 5.18 -20.31 48.03
CA ILE A 42 4.02 -19.43 48.23
C ILE A 42 3.81 -19.20 49.72
N ALA A 43 3.71 -17.94 50.14
CA ALA A 43 3.31 -17.54 51.48
C ALA A 43 2.00 -16.75 51.45
N GLN A 44 0.94 -17.31 52.01
CA GLN A 44 -0.37 -16.67 52.06
C GLN A 44 -0.45 -15.64 53.20
N THR A 45 -1.06 -14.49 52.91
CA THR A 45 -1.40 -13.43 53.87
C THR A 45 -2.91 -13.16 53.84
N PRO A 46 -3.49 -12.39 54.78
CA PRO A 46 -4.91 -12.02 54.72
C PRO A 46 -5.32 -11.26 53.44
N ASN A 47 -4.38 -10.52 52.84
CA ASN A 47 -4.65 -9.60 51.74
C ASN A 47 -4.15 -10.11 50.37
N GLY A 48 -3.45 -11.25 50.31
CA GLY A 48 -2.84 -11.74 49.08
C GLY A 48 -1.79 -12.84 49.27
N LEU A 49 -1.07 -13.15 48.19
CA LEU A 49 -0.02 -14.17 48.13
C LEU A 49 1.35 -13.51 47.92
N TRP A 50 2.35 -13.91 48.70
CA TRP A 50 3.75 -13.69 48.37
C TRP A 50 4.26 -14.89 47.58
N ILE A 51 4.65 -14.65 46.33
CA ILE A 51 5.15 -15.68 45.41
C ILE A 51 6.65 -15.49 45.28
N LYS A 52 7.43 -16.46 45.75
CA LYS A 52 8.90 -16.44 45.67
C LYS A 52 9.34 -17.34 44.51
N SER A 53 9.47 -16.74 43.34
CA SER A 53 10.11 -17.37 42.18
C SER A 53 11.63 -17.20 42.22
N ARG A 54 12.36 -17.91 41.34
CA ARG A 54 13.83 -17.80 41.24
C ARG A 54 14.32 -16.43 40.78
N LYS A 55 13.54 -15.71 39.98
CA LYS A 55 13.90 -14.39 39.45
C LYS A 55 13.74 -13.32 40.52
N ARG A 56 12.51 -13.12 40.99
CA ARG A 56 12.17 -12.10 42.00
C ARG A 56 10.89 -12.50 42.73
N PRO A 57 10.82 -12.30 44.06
CA PRO A 57 9.58 -12.44 44.78
C PRO A 57 8.65 -11.26 44.51
N PHE A 58 7.35 -11.53 44.36
CA PHE A 58 6.34 -10.48 44.17
C PHE A 58 5.09 -10.75 45.02
N PHE A 59 4.30 -9.71 45.24
CA PHE A 59 3.04 -9.78 45.97
C PHE A 59 1.85 -9.74 44.99
N GLU A 60 0.90 -10.65 45.18
CA GLU A 60 -0.35 -10.73 44.42
C GLU A 60 -1.54 -10.50 45.35
N PRO A 61 -2.25 -9.35 45.27
CA PRO A 61 -3.39 -9.07 46.13
C PRO A 61 -4.60 -9.94 45.78
N PHE A 62 -5.42 -10.29 46.78
CA PHE A 62 -6.68 -11.03 46.55
C PHE A 62 -7.78 -10.18 45.90
N GLU A 63 -7.76 -8.86 46.11
CA GLU A 63 -8.63 -7.89 45.45
C GLU A 63 -7.84 -7.22 44.31
N GLY A 64 -8.36 -7.26 43.07
CA GLY A 64 -7.61 -6.64 41.97
C GLY A 64 -8.18 -6.74 40.56
N ASN A 65 -9.10 -7.68 40.26
CA ASN A 65 -9.62 -7.85 38.89
C ASN A 65 -11.15 -7.87 38.89
N ASN A 66 -11.81 -6.70 38.90
CA ASN A 66 -13.23 -6.68 38.61
C ASN A 66 -13.44 -6.85 37.10
N ALA A 67 -14.53 -7.50 36.70
CA ALA A 67 -14.91 -7.62 35.28
C ALA A 67 -15.08 -6.26 34.56
N LYS A 68 -15.23 -5.16 35.31
CA LYS A 68 -15.26 -3.79 34.76
C LYS A 68 -13.88 -3.26 34.37
N ASP A 69 -12.81 -3.82 34.93
CA ASP A 69 -11.44 -3.35 34.78
C ASP A 69 -10.70 -4.08 33.64
N VAL A 70 -11.29 -5.15 33.11
CA VAL A 70 -10.74 -5.89 31.95
C VAL A 70 -11.15 -5.19 30.65
N PRO A 71 -10.19 -4.82 29.79
CA PRO A 71 -10.47 -4.22 28.50
C PRO A 71 -11.38 -5.12 27.64
N LYS A 72 -12.25 -4.48 26.84
CA LYS A 72 -13.21 -5.17 25.96
C LYS A 72 -12.71 -5.26 24.51
N ASN A 73 -11.42 -5.04 24.28
CA ASN A 73 -10.79 -5.06 22.97
C ASN A 73 -10.78 -6.46 22.34
N ALA A 74 -10.68 -6.53 21.01
CA ALA A 74 -10.59 -7.80 20.28
C ALA A 74 -9.32 -8.59 20.61
N CYS A 75 -8.18 -7.91 20.78
CA CYS A 75 -6.92 -8.50 21.24
C CYS A 75 -6.62 -8.05 22.66
N LEU A 76 -6.22 -8.99 23.53
CA LEU A 76 -5.86 -8.70 24.91
C LEU A 76 -4.45 -9.18 25.22
N PHE A 77 -3.60 -8.27 25.68
CA PHE A 77 -2.28 -8.62 26.21
C PHE A 77 -2.38 -8.74 27.73
N VAL A 78 -2.06 -9.92 28.24
CA VAL A 78 -1.96 -10.22 29.66
C VAL A 78 -0.47 -10.21 30.01
N VAL A 79 -0.01 -9.15 30.67
CA VAL A 79 1.40 -8.95 31.01
C VAL A 79 1.62 -9.44 32.44
N GLY A 80 2.29 -10.58 32.57
CA GLY A 80 2.41 -11.37 33.79
C GLY A 80 1.24 -12.34 33.96
N ALA A 81 1.53 -13.64 34.05
CA ALA A 81 0.51 -14.66 34.22
C ALA A 81 -0.01 -14.73 35.66
N GLY A 82 0.78 -14.24 36.63
CA GLY A 82 0.47 -14.33 38.06
C GLY A 82 0.30 -15.77 38.54
N SER A 83 -0.52 -15.96 39.58
CA SER A 83 -0.88 -17.29 40.07
C SER A 83 -2.00 -17.96 39.25
N PRO A 84 -2.15 -19.29 39.33
CA PRO A 84 -3.32 -20.02 38.87
C PRO A 84 -4.66 -19.39 39.26
N ARG A 85 -4.74 -18.82 40.48
CA ARG A 85 -5.94 -18.14 40.97
C ARG A 85 -6.17 -16.81 40.25
N TYR A 86 -5.14 -15.98 40.14
CA TYR A 86 -5.22 -14.71 39.40
C TYR A 86 -5.61 -14.95 37.95
N PHE A 87 -4.92 -15.87 37.29
CA PHE A 87 -5.15 -16.24 35.89
C PHE A 87 -6.59 -16.71 35.68
N THR A 88 -7.07 -17.64 36.50
CA THR A 88 -8.44 -18.16 36.39
C THR A 88 -9.50 -17.07 36.63
N ASN A 89 -9.28 -16.18 37.60
CA ASN A 89 -10.21 -15.08 37.88
C ASN A 89 -10.24 -14.07 36.73
N LEU A 90 -9.08 -13.70 36.20
CA LEU A 90 -8.96 -12.80 35.07
C LEU A 90 -9.72 -13.35 33.86
N PHE A 91 -9.47 -14.61 33.50
CA PHE A 91 -10.06 -15.26 32.32
C PHE A 91 -11.58 -15.45 32.46
N LYS A 92 -12.09 -15.74 33.67
CA LYS A 92 -13.54 -15.78 33.94
C LYS A 92 -14.22 -14.40 33.84
N SER A 93 -13.47 -13.33 34.07
CA SER A 93 -13.97 -11.95 34.03
C SER A 93 -13.88 -11.32 32.64
N MET A 94 -13.28 -12.01 31.66
CA MET A 94 -13.11 -11.50 30.30
C MET A 94 -14.45 -11.27 29.61
N SER A 95 -14.49 -10.18 28.85
CA SER A 95 -15.59 -9.90 27.95
C SER A 95 -15.64 -10.95 26.83
N TRP A 96 -16.85 -11.25 26.39
CA TRP A 96 -17.06 -12.08 25.21
C TRP A 96 -16.42 -11.45 23.97
N SER A 97 -16.29 -10.12 23.90
CA SER A 97 -15.68 -9.43 22.74
C SER A 97 -14.21 -9.80 22.46
N VAL A 98 -13.50 -10.43 23.40
CA VAL A 98 -12.11 -10.86 23.22
C VAL A 98 -12.04 -12.04 22.23
N MET A 99 -11.09 -11.97 21.29
CA MET A 99 -10.87 -12.97 20.22
C MET A 99 -9.48 -13.59 20.27
N ALA A 100 -8.47 -12.82 20.71
CA ALA A 100 -7.13 -13.31 20.96
C ALA A 100 -6.62 -12.83 22.31
N VAL A 101 -5.92 -13.72 23.02
CA VAL A 101 -5.23 -13.44 24.28
C VAL A 101 -3.76 -13.82 24.10
N ILE A 102 -2.88 -12.85 24.31
CA ILE A 102 -1.42 -13.06 24.34
C ILE A 102 -0.97 -12.87 25.78
N VAL A 103 -0.46 -13.94 26.40
CA VAL A 103 0.09 -13.91 27.75
C VAL A 103 1.60 -13.70 27.64
N VAL A 104 2.09 -12.54 28.09
CA VAL A 104 3.52 -12.23 28.15
C VAL A 104 4.04 -12.64 29.51
N GLU A 105 4.82 -13.72 29.55
CA GLU A 105 5.32 -14.34 30.78
C GLU A 105 6.80 -14.76 30.59
N PRO A 106 7.76 -13.89 30.91
CA PRO A 106 9.19 -14.20 30.79
C PRO A 106 9.68 -15.17 31.87
N ASN A 107 8.91 -15.45 32.92
CA ASN A 107 9.28 -16.37 33.99
C ASN A 107 8.63 -17.74 33.77
N ILE A 108 9.37 -18.63 33.09
CA ILE A 108 8.92 -19.99 32.76
C ILE A 108 8.48 -20.80 34.01
N ASP A 109 9.04 -20.52 35.20
CA ASP A 109 8.63 -21.17 36.46
C ASP A 109 7.14 -20.93 36.77
N LEU A 110 6.62 -19.74 36.46
CA LEU A 110 5.20 -19.40 36.64
C LEU A 110 4.32 -20.12 35.62
N LEU A 111 4.81 -20.31 34.38
CA LEU A 111 4.09 -21.11 33.38
C LEU A 111 4.04 -22.59 33.77
N PHE A 112 5.10 -23.15 34.32
CA PHE A 112 5.08 -24.52 34.84
C PHE A 112 4.02 -24.67 35.93
N TRP A 113 4.02 -23.76 36.90
CA TRP A 113 3.01 -23.76 37.95
C TRP A 113 1.58 -23.65 37.39
N LEU A 114 1.35 -22.74 36.45
CA LEU A 114 0.06 -22.56 35.79
C LEU A 114 -0.39 -23.83 35.05
N PHE A 115 0.53 -24.45 34.28
CA PHE A 115 0.21 -25.60 33.43
C PHE A 115 0.04 -26.90 34.21
N GLU A 116 0.54 -26.99 35.44
CA GLU A 116 0.34 -28.14 36.33
C GLU A 116 -1.01 -28.06 37.09
N GLU A 117 -1.51 -26.86 37.37
CA GLU A 117 -2.73 -26.68 38.19
C GLU A 117 -3.99 -26.35 37.37
N VAL A 118 -3.86 -25.75 36.19
CA VAL A 118 -4.99 -25.19 35.42
C VAL A 118 -4.99 -25.71 34.00
N SER A 119 -6.10 -26.28 33.54
CA SER A 119 -6.31 -26.55 32.11
C SER A 119 -6.59 -25.25 31.35
N VAL A 120 -5.55 -24.47 31.02
CA VAL A 120 -5.66 -23.10 30.50
C VAL A 120 -6.50 -23.00 29.22
N TYR A 121 -6.39 -23.98 28.32
CA TYR A 121 -7.15 -24.01 27.06
C TYR A 121 -8.63 -24.37 27.25
N LYS A 122 -9.02 -24.92 28.41
CA LYS A 122 -10.42 -25.21 28.75
C LYS A 122 -11.09 -24.04 29.47
N LEU A 123 -10.34 -23.02 29.89
CA LEU A 123 -10.90 -21.83 30.55
C LEU A 123 -11.60 -20.88 29.57
N LEU A 124 -11.17 -20.87 28.31
CA LEU A 124 -11.74 -20.03 27.28
C LEU A 124 -12.61 -20.85 26.31
N PRO A 125 -13.63 -20.23 25.70
CA PRO A 125 -14.30 -20.82 24.56
C PRO A 125 -13.30 -21.22 23.45
N PRO A 126 -13.51 -22.35 22.74
CA PRO A 126 -12.56 -22.85 21.74
C PRO A 126 -12.24 -21.89 20.58
N PHE A 127 -13.11 -20.91 20.34
CA PHE A 127 -12.92 -19.90 19.28
C PHE A 127 -11.95 -18.77 19.68
N ILE A 128 -11.65 -18.59 20.97
CA ILE A 128 -10.66 -17.60 21.43
C ILE A 128 -9.26 -18.19 21.24
N ARG A 129 -8.39 -17.43 20.57
CA ARG A 129 -7.00 -17.83 20.35
C ARG A 129 -6.18 -17.43 21.56
N LEU A 130 -5.50 -18.41 22.17
CA LEU A 130 -4.62 -18.19 23.31
C LEU A 130 -3.19 -18.55 22.91
N GLY A 131 -2.25 -17.64 23.18
CA GLY A 131 -0.82 -17.88 23.02
C GLY A 131 0.01 -17.25 24.13
N PHE A 132 1.25 -17.73 24.28
CA PHE A 132 2.20 -17.34 25.32
C PHE A 132 3.49 -16.80 24.70
N ALA A 133 4.00 -15.69 25.25
CA ALA A 133 5.26 -15.05 24.87
C ALA A 133 6.24 -15.12 26.04
N VAL A 134 7.34 -15.86 25.89
CA VAL A 134 8.32 -16.10 26.99
C VAL A 134 9.67 -15.42 26.78
N SER A 135 9.99 -15.04 25.55
CA SER A 135 11.22 -14.34 25.17
C SER A 135 11.00 -13.50 23.91
N ASP A 136 12.00 -12.71 23.55
CA ASP A 136 12.06 -11.86 22.35
C ASP A 136 12.74 -12.58 21.16
N GLU A 137 12.90 -13.90 21.23
CA GLU A 137 13.40 -14.73 20.13
C GLU A 137 12.45 -14.67 18.93
N ASP A 138 12.98 -14.35 17.75
CA ASP A 138 12.19 -14.14 16.52
C ASP A 138 11.28 -15.31 16.20
N ASP A 139 11.79 -16.53 16.31
CA ASP A 139 11.07 -17.76 16.00
C ASP A 139 9.83 -17.99 16.88
N LEU A 140 9.94 -17.70 18.18
CA LEU A 140 8.84 -17.87 19.13
C LEU A 140 7.80 -16.75 18.97
N VAL A 141 8.26 -15.53 18.68
CA VAL A 141 7.38 -14.38 18.41
C VAL A 141 6.58 -14.59 17.13
N LEU A 142 7.21 -15.10 16.07
CA LEU A 142 6.55 -15.43 14.81
C LEU A 142 5.45 -16.47 15.01
N GLU A 143 5.80 -17.59 15.63
CA GLU A 143 4.87 -18.69 15.92
C GLU A 143 3.67 -18.22 16.77
N LEU A 144 3.92 -17.38 17.77
CA LEU A 144 2.88 -16.78 18.60
C LEU A 144 1.90 -15.93 17.76
N LEU A 145 2.41 -15.05 16.90
CA LEU A 145 1.56 -14.20 16.07
C LEU A 145 0.76 -15.02 15.05
N ASP A 146 1.37 -16.03 14.45
CA ASP A 146 0.70 -16.95 13.52
C ASP A 146 -0.43 -17.77 14.17
N THR A 147 -0.32 -17.99 15.48
CA THR A 147 -1.36 -18.65 16.27
C THR A 147 -2.49 -17.70 16.68
N THR A 148 -2.17 -16.43 16.94
CA THR A 148 -3.07 -15.50 17.65
C THR A 148 -3.61 -14.39 16.76
N VAL A 149 -2.73 -13.52 16.27
CA VAL A 149 -3.08 -12.26 15.58
C VAL A 149 -3.24 -12.46 14.09
N THR A 150 -2.29 -13.14 13.43
CA THR A 150 -2.29 -13.34 11.97
C THR A 150 -3.60 -13.97 11.46
N PRO A 151 -4.18 -15.01 12.10
CA PRO A 151 -5.43 -15.62 11.63
C PRO A 151 -6.67 -14.73 11.79
N LEU A 152 -6.61 -13.70 12.63
CA LEU A 152 -7.66 -12.71 12.78
C LEU A 152 -7.51 -11.54 11.80
N GLY A 153 -6.38 -11.49 11.08
CA GLY A 153 -5.92 -10.34 10.31
C GLY A 153 -5.11 -9.38 11.18
N THR A 154 -3.91 -9.00 10.74
CA THR A 154 -2.97 -8.18 11.53
C THR A 154 -3.56 -6.84 12.00
N PHE A 155 -4.52 -6.28 11.27
CA PHE A 155 -5.23 -5.04 11.65
C PHE A 155 -6.03 -5.17 12.96
N THR A 156 -6.39 -6.38 13.38
CA THR A 156 -7.04 -6.62 14.68
C THR A 156 -6.14 -6.27 15.86
N ALA A 157 -4.81 -6.22 15.66
CA ALA A 157 -3.88 -5.70 16.65
C ALA A 157 -4.04 -4.18 16.88
N GLY A 158 -4.75 -3.46 16.01
CA GLY A 158 -5.13 -2.07 16.23
C GLY A 158 -6.18 -1.90 17.33
N ASP A 159 -6.96 -2.94 17.64
CA ASP A 159 -7.89 -2.99 18.77
C ASP A 159 -7.30 -3.84 19.91
N LEU A 160 -6.24 -3.30 20.52
CA LEU A 160 -5.47 -3.96 21.57
C LEU A 160 -5.72 -3.34 22.95
N GLY A 161 -6.06 -4.18 23.91
CA GLY A 161 -6.14 -3.85 25.34
C GLY A 161 -5.01 -4.51 26.14
N TYR A 162 -4.68 -3.95 27.30
CA TYR A 162 -3.68 -4.50 28.21
C TYR A 162 -4.25 -4.76 29.59
N VAL A 163 -3.85 -5.88 30.18
CA VAL A 163 -3.98 -6.17 31.61
C VAL A 163 -2.59 -6.41 32.14
N ILE A 164 -2.20 -5.65 33.17
CA ILE A 164 -0.85 -5.70 33.74
C ILE A 164 -0.95 -6.26 35.15
N HIS A 165 -0.25 -7.36 35.42
CA HIS A 165 -0.09 -7.87 36.76
C HIS A 165 0.92 -7.00 37.52
N LYS A 166 0.40 -6.08 38.36
CA LYS A 166 1.20 -5.02 39.02
C LYS A 166 2.41 -5.52 39.81
N GLY A 167 2.28 -6.59 40.59
CA GLY A 167 3.37 -7.07 41.45
C GLY A 167 4.51 -7.71 40.66
N GLU A 168 4.17 -8.65 39.80
CA GLU A 168 5.11 -9.30 38.90
C GLU A 168 5.84 -8.32 37.95
N CYS A 169 5.12 -7.33 37.43
CA CYS A 169 5.67 -6.32 36.51
C CYS A 169 6.44 -5.19 37.21
N GLU A 170 6.76 -5.31 38.51
CA GLU A 170 7.67 -4.38 39.19
C GLU A 170 9.09 -4.38 38.62
N ASP A 171 9.50 -5.47 37.94
CA ASP A 171 10.65 -5.49 37.04
C ASP A 171 10.16 -5.51 35.59
N PRO A 172 9.92 -4.33 34.98
CA PRO A 172 9.27 -4.26 33.68
C PRO A 172 10.21 -4.61 32.53
N LYS A 173 11.53 -4.75 32.76
CA LYS A 173 12.52 -4.85 31.68
C LYS A 173 12.29 -6.07 30.77
N PRO A 174 12.18 -7.31 31.29
CA PRO A 174 11.96 -8.48 30.44
C PRO A 174 10.62 -8.44 29.69
N PHE A 175 9.58 -7.91 30.33
CA PHE A 175 8.27 -7.73 29.69
C PHE A 175 8.34 -6.70 28.56
N ASN A 176 9.01 -5.57 28.78
CA ASN A 176 9.16 -4.51 27.79
C ASN A 176 9.96 -4.96 26.57
N GLU A 177 10.98 -5.81 26.73
CA GLU A 177 11.76 -6.38 25.63
C GLU A 177 10.87 -7.24 24.72
N ILE A 178 10.10 -8.17 25.31
CA ILE A 178 9.15 -9.02 24.56
C ILE A 178 8.06 -8.17 23.89
N LEU A 179 7.48 -7.22 24.61
CA LEU A 179 6.45 -6.32 24.09
C LEU A 179 6.98 -5.45 22.94
N ALA A 180 8.22 -4.95 23.04
CA ALA A 180 8.85 -4.18 21.98
C ALA A 180 9.04 -5.03 20.72
N LYS A 181 9.50 -6.28 20.88
CA LYS A 181 9.66 -7.22 19.77
C LYS A 181 8.32 -7.59 19.11
N LEU A 182 7.28 -7.86 19.92
CA LEU A 182 5.93 -8.12 19.40
C LEU A 182 5.40 -6.92 18.62
N LYS A 183 5.52 -5.71 19.18
CA LYS A 183 5.09 -4.48 18.51
C LYS A 183 5.84 -4.26 17.21
N GLU A 184 7.16 -4.46 17.21
CA GLU A 184 7.99 -4.40 16.01
C GLU A 184 7.48 -5.38 14.94
N ARG A 185 7.24 -6.64 15.30
CA ARG A 185 6.80 -7.66 14.34
C ARG A 185 5.41 -7.40 13.78
N VAL A 186 4.47 -6.98 14.63
CA VAL A 186 3.12 -6.57 14.20
C VAL A 186 3.21 -5.39 13.23
N LEU A 187 4.05 -4.38 13.51
CA LEU A 187 4.24 -3.23 12.62
C LEU A 187 4.84 -3.64 11.27
N ILE A 188 5.86 -4.49 11.25
CA ILE A 188 6.44 -5.02 10.01
C ILE A 188 5.37 -5.76 9.20
N ASN A 189 4.59 -6.64 9.84
CA ASN A 189 3.53 -7.39 9.16
C ASN A 189 2.45 -6.45 8.60
N LEU A 190 1.99 -5.46 9.37
CA LEU A 190 1.02 -4.45 8.88
C LEU A 190 1.54 -3.70 7.66
N GLN A 191 2.82 -3.35 7.66
CA GLN A 191 3.43 -2.60 6.57
C GLN A 191 3.67 -3.48 5.32
N MET A 192 4.03 -4.76 5.50
CA MET A 192 4.30 -5.70 4.41
C MET A 192 3.04 -6.14 3.67
N ILE A 193 1.91 -6.23 4.37
CA ILE A 193 0.60 -6.56 3.78
C ILE A 193 0.10 -5.41 2.89
N GLY A 194 0.42 -4.16 3.25
CA GLY A 194 -0.16 -2.97 2.64
C GLY A 194 -1.52 -2.63 3.25
N ASN A 195 -2.01 -1.43 2.96
CA ASN A 195 -3.26 -0.92 3.52
C ASN A 195 -4.20 -0.30 2.48
N SER A 196 -3.92 -0.43 1.18
CA SER A 196 -4.79 0.08 0.10
C SER A 196 -5.23 -1.04 -0.82
N VAL A 197 -6.55 -1.21 -0.92
CA VAL A 197 -7.18 -2.12 -1.87
C VAL A 197 -7.01 -1.58 -3.29
N GLU A 198 -7.11 -0.26 -3.46
CA GLU A 198 -6.92 0.43 -4.72
C GLU A 198 -5.51 0.18 -5.28
N ASP A 199 -4.47 0.21 -4.43
CA ASP A 199 -3.10 -0.14 -4.80
C ASP A 199 -2.99 -1.59 -5.26
N THR A 200 -3.66 -2.50 -4.56
CA THR A 200 -3.66 -3.92 -4.92
C THR A 200 -4.37 -4.15 -6.26
N LEU A 201 -5.52 -3.50 -6.50
CA LEU A 201 -6.25 -3.55 -7.77
C LEU A 201 -5.44 -2.91 -8.91
N LEU A 202 -4.66 -1.85 -8.63
CA LEU A 202 -3.73 -1.26 -9.59
C LEU A 202 -2.65 -2.28 -9.97
N GLY A 203 -2.15 -3.02 -8.99
CA GLY A 203 -1.23 -4.14 -9.22
C GLY A 203 -1.83 -5.19 -10.14
N LEU A 204 -3.06 -5.64 -9.88
CA LEU A 204 -3.75 -6.61 -10.75
C LEU A 204 -3.88 -6.10 -12.19
N ARG A 205 -4.26 -4.83 -12.38
CA ARG A 205 -4.30 -4.21 -13.71
C ARG A 205 -2.93 -4.28 -14.39
N GLN A 206 -1.86 -3.90 -13.70
CA GLN A 206 -0.51 -3.92 -14.27
C GLN A 206 0.01 -5.34 -14.54
N MET A 207 -0.34 -6.32 -13.70
CA MET A 207 -0.07 -7.75 -13.94
C MET A 207 -0.77 -8.23 -15.22
N ALA A 208 -2.01 -7.81 -15.44
CA ALA A 208 -2.77 -8.18 -16.63
C ALA A 208 -2.18 -7.58 -17.90
N LEU A 209 -1.83 -6.28 -17.88
CA LEU A 209 -1.13 -5.61 -18.98
C LEU A 209 0.26 -6.24 -19.25
N SER A 210 0.95 -6.70 -18.20
CA SER A 210 2.25 -7.37 -18.30
C SER A 210 2.16 -8.87 -18.56
N SER A 211 0.95 -9.44 -18.66
CA SER A 211 0.74 -10.88 -18.78
C SER A 211 1.46 -11.55 -19.97
N PRO A 212 1.67 -10.91 -21.13
CA PRO A 212 2.48 -11.50 -22.21
C PRO A 212 3.90 -11.84 -21.78
N TRP A 213 4.58 -10.92 -21.10
CA TRP A 213 5.96 -11.10 -20.64
C TRP A 213 6.04 -12.08 -19.47
N ILE A 214 5.00 -12.12 -18.63
CA ILE A 214 4.92 -13.13 -17.56
C ILE A 214 4.78 -14.52 -18.17
N ALA A 215 3.84 -14.70 -19.11
CA ALA A 215 3.48 -16.00 -19.68
C ALA A 215 4.58 -16.54 -20.60
N PHE A 216 4.95 -15.73 -21.61
CA PHE A 216 5.78 -16.16 -22.74
C PHE A 216 7.22 -15.66 -22.67
N GLY A 217 7.53 -14.78 -21.72
CA GLY A 217 8.90 -14.32 -21.49
C GLY A 217 9.77 -15.36 -20.77
N PRO A 218 11.08 -15.10 -20.69
CA PRO A 218 11.99 -15.93 -19.93
C PRO A 218 11.65 -15.98 -18.44
N LYS A 219 12.04 -17.06 -17.77
CA LYS A 219 11.72 -17.32 -16.37
C LYS A 219 12.97 -17.17 -15.50
N LEU A 220 12.88 -16.47 -14.37
CA LEU A 220 13.98 -16.34 -13.41
C LEU A 220 14.48 -17.71 -12.92
N ARG A 221 13.62 -18.73 -12.86
CA ARG A 221 13.99 -20.09 -12.43
C ARG A 221 15.11 -20.72 -13.27
N THR A 222 15.33 -20.27 -14.52
CA THR A 222 16.43 -20.76 -15.37
C THR A 222 17.80 -20.30 -14.89
N LEU A 223 17.86 -19.17 -14.19
CA LEU A 223 19.09 -18.60 -13.62
C LEU A 223 19.43 -19.17 -12.23
N ARG A 224 18.59 -20.05 -11.68
CA ARG A 224 18.77 -20.58 -10.32
C ARG A 224 20.10 -21.32 -10.21
N GLY A 225 20.97 -20.83 -9.33
CA GLY A 225 22.29 -21.42 -9.11
C GLY A 225 23.33 -21.20 -10.23
N ALA A 226 23.01 -20.41 -11.27
CA ALA A 226 23.94 -20.15 -12.38
C ALA A 226 25.23 -19.43 -11.94
N PHE A 227 25.22 -18.76 -10.78
CA PHE A 227 26.33 -18.01 -10.19
C PHE A 227 26.80 -18.63 -8.87
N LYS A 228 26.62 -19.95 -8.71
CA LYS A 228 27.02 -20.66 -7.49
C LYS A 228 28.49 -20.44 -7.15
N GLY A 229 28.76 -19.99 -5.93
CA GLY A 229 30.13 -19.77 -5.42
C GLY A 229 30.83 -18.53 -5.99
N ARG A 230 30.10 -17.66 -6.70
CA ARG A 230 30.62 -16.38 -7.21
C ARG A 230 30.20 -15.22 -6.30
N PRO A 231 31.06 -14.19 -6.15
CA PRO A 231 30.71 -12.98 -5.44
C PRO A 231 29.74 -12.14 -6.26
N SER A 232 28.85 -11.43 -5.56
CA SER A 232 27.93 -10.46 -6.15
C SER A 232 27.98 -9.15 -5.37
N VAL A 233 27.66 -8.06 -6.06
CA VAL A 233 27.48 -6.73 -5.46
C VAL A 233 26.09 -6.22 -5.81
N VAL A 234 25.33 -5.87 -4.78
CA VAL A 234 24.07 -5.15 -4.87
C VAL A 234 24.35 -3.66 -4.74
N VAL A 235 23.97 -2.88 -5.76
CA VAL A 235 24.23 -1.44 -5.85
C VAL A 235 22.94 -0.65 -5.58
N SER A 236 22.93 0.07 -4.46
CA SER A 236 21.79 0.88 -3.98
C SER A 236 22.09 2.38 -4.02
N ALA A 237 21.04 3.20 -3.90
CA ALA A 237 21.12 4.64 -4.19
C ALA A 237 21.57 5.55 -3.05
N GLY A 238 21.96 5.01 -1.90
CA GLY A 238 22.30 5.77 -0.71
C GLY A 238 23.53 6.67 -0.88
N PRO A 239 23.67 7.73 -0.06
CA PRO A 239 24.72 8.75 -0.21
C PRO A 239 26.15 8.20 -0.23
N SER A 240 26.42 7.12 0.51
CA SER A 240 27.75 6.52 0.59
C SER A 240 28.25 5.90 -0.72
N LEU A 241 27.36 5.65 -1.69
CA LEU A 241 27.72 5.04 -2.97
C LEU A 241 28.88 5.78 -3.65
N ASP A 242 28.90 7.11 -3.56
CA ASP A 242 29.91 7.99 -4.15
C ASP A 242 31.35 7.70 -3.68
N LYS A 243 31.50 6.97 -2.57
CA LYS A 243 32.82 6.60 -2.03
C LYS A 243 33.48 5.46 -2.80
N ASN A 244 32.70 4.53 -3.36
CA ASN A 244 33.24 3.23 -3.76
C ASN A 244 32.72 2.63 -5.07
N TYR A 245 31.70 3.20 -5.73
CA TYR A 245 31.14 2.63 -6.97
C TYR A 245 32.17 2.45 -8.09
N GLU A 246 33.19 3.33 -8.17
CA GLU A 246 34.27 3.24 -9.17
C GLU A 246 35.10 1.96 -9.05
N LEU A 247 35.13 1.30 -7.87
CA LEU A 247 35.85 0.04 -7.68
C LEU A 247 35.24 -1.13 -8.45
N LEU A 248 34.00 -1.00 -8.94
CA LEU A 248 33.35 -1.99 -9.79
C LEU A 248 33.94 -2.04 -11.20
N LYS A 249 34.52 -0.93 -11.65
CA LYS A 249 35.03 -0.77 -13.00
C LYS A 249 36.20 -1.72 -13.29
N GLY A 250 36.11 -2.45 -14.39
CA GLY A 250 37.11 -3.44 -14.79
C GLY A 250 37.03 -4.76 -14.02
N ARG A 251 35.92 -5.02 -13.32
CA ARG A 251 35.64 -6.30 -12.63
C ARG A 251 34.30 -6.91 -13.02
N GLU A 252 33.64 -6.35 -14.02
CA GLU A 252 32.37 -6.82 -14.55
C GLU A 252 32.49 -8.28 -15.02
N ASP A 253 33.65 -8.72 -15.49
CA ASP A 253 33.91 -10.10 -15.87
C ASP A 253 34.09 -11.06 -14.69
N LYS A 254 34.23 -10.60 -13.44
CA LYS A 254 34.54 -11.44 -12.26
C LYS A 254 33.46 -11.42 -11.19
N LEU A 255 32.64 -10.37 -11.14
CA LEU A 255 31.64 -10.16 -10.10
C LEU A 255 30.27 -9.86 -10.70
N LEU A 256 29.23 -10.46 -10.12
CA LEU A 256 27.86 -10.19 -10.55
C LEU A 256 27.39 -8.85 -9.98
N ILE A 257 27.16 -7.87 -10.84
CA ILE A 257 26.65 -6.53 -10.46
C ILE A 257 25.13 -6.51 -10.64
N ILE A 258 24.40 -6.35 -9.54
CA ILE A 258 22.94 -6.19 -9.52
C ILE A 258 22.61 -4.79 -9.02
N ALA A 259 22.01 -3.98 -9.89
CA ALA A 259 21.69 -2.59 -9.60
C ALA A 259 20.20 -2.39 -9.31
N THR A 260 19.90 -1.48 -8.39
CA THR A 260 18.56 -0.88 -8.31
C THR A 260 18.32 0.04 -9.51
N ASP A 261 17.07 0.16 -9.96
CA ASP A 261 16.64 1.09 -11.02
C ASP A 261 17.18 2.53 -10.83
N THR A 262 17.18 3.01 -9.59
CA THR A 262 17.53 4.37 -9.23
C THR A 262 19.00 4.72 -9.52
N VAL A 263 19.91 3.73 -9.49
CA VAL A 263 21.35 3.94 -9.74
C VAL A 263 21.78 3.62 -11.16
N LEU A 264 20.89 3.06 -12.00
CA LEU A 264 21.22 2.60 -13.34
C LEU A 264 21.89 3.70 -14.18
N ARG A 265 21.29 4.89 -14.25
CA ARG A 265 21.85 6.02 -15.00
C ARG A 265 23.25 6.40 -14.52
N LYS A 266 23.47 6.40 -13.20
CA LYS A 266 24.75 6.78 -12.60
C LYS A 266 25.85 5.80 -13.00
N LEU A 267 25.55 4.49 -12.97
CA LEU A 267 26.51 3.46 -13.37
C LEU A 267 26.86 3.60 -14.86
N LEU A 268 25.85 3.67 -15.73
CA LEU A 268 26.05 3.79 -17.18
C LEU A 268 26.83 5.05 -17.55
N LYS A 269 26.50 6.20 -16.96
CA LYS A 269 27.21 7.48 -17.17
C LYS A 269 28.71 7.40 -16.84
N ASN A 270 29.10 6.54 -15.89
CA ASN A 270 30.50 6.35 -15.49
C ASN A 270 31.18 5.14 -16.15
N GLY A 271 30.50 4.53 -17.13
CA GLY A 271 31.01 3.39 -17.89
C GLY A 271 31.04 2.09 -17.11
N ILE A 272 30.18 1.95 -16.09
CA ILE A 272 29.98 0.71 -15.34
C ILE A 272 28.67 0.10 -15.81
N ARG A 273 28.74 -1.11 -16.36
CA ARG A 273 27.57 -1.82 -16.86
C ARG A 273 27.11 -2.85 -15.82
N PRO A 274 25.93 -2.69 -15.19
CA PRO A 274 25.39 -3.75 -14.35
C PRO A 274 24.99 -4.96 -15.20
N HIS A 275 25.00 -6.16 -14.61
CA HIS A 275 24.52 -7.36 -15.28
C HIS A 275 23.00 -7.47 -15.19
N ILE A 276 22.46 -7.08 -14.03
CA ILE A 276 21.04 -7.11 -13.75
C ILE A 276 20.63 -5.74 -13.21
N VAL A 277 19.51 -5.22 -13.70
CA VAL A 277 18.81 -4.10 -13.04
C VAL A 277 17.44 -4.57 -12.56
N CYS A 278 17.06 -4.15 -11.37
CA CYS A 278 15.77 -4.50 -10.79
C CYS A 278 14.83 -3.28 -10.68
N ALA A 279 13.55 -3.52 -10.89
CA ALA A 279 12.49 -2.53 -10.70
C ALA A 279 11.33 -3.15 -9.90
N LEU A 280 10.83 -2.41 -8.90
CA LEU A 280 9.82 -2.90 -7.96
C LEU A 280 8.56 -2.02 -7.93
N GLU A 281 8.72 -0.72 -8.13
CA GLU A 281 7.67 0.27 -7.90
C GLU A 281 6.72 0.45 -9.09
N ARG A 282 5.43 0.70 -8.81
CA ARG A 282 4.35 0.67 -9.81
C ARG A 282 3.86 2.00 -10.35
N GLY A 283 4.38 3.11 -9.85
CA GLY A 283 3.93 4.45 -10.26
C GLY A 283 4.48 4.86 -11.63
N LEU A 284 3.69 5.59 -12.43
CA LEU A 284 4.16 6.17 -13.71
C LEU A 284 5.39 7.06 -13.53
N VAL A 285 5.53 7.70 -12.36
CA VAL A 285 6.71 8.49 -12.00
C VAL A 285 8.02 7.70 -12.08
N VAL A 286 7.99 6.38 -11.87
CA VAL A 286 9.16 5.48 -11.94
C VAL A 286 9.65 5.38 -13.39
N LEU A 287 8.72 5.17 -14.34
CA LEU A 287 9.02 5.17 -15.77
C LEU A 287 9.68 6.50 -16.18
N ASP A 288 9.05 7.62 -15.78
CA ASP A 288 9.50 8.96 -16.13
C ASP A 288 10.89 9.30 -15.55
N LYS A 289 11.13 8.97 -14.27
CA LYS A 289 12.36 9.34 -13.56
C LYS A 289 13.53 8.39 -13.82
N HIS A 290 13.27 7.09 -13.99
CA HIS A 290 14.32 6.06 -13.98
C HIS A 290 14.57 5.40 -15.33
N PHE A 291 13.57 5.33 -16.22
CA PHE A 291 13.67 4.49 -17.41
C PHE A 291 13.66 5.29 -18.72
N ARG A 292 12.73 6.24 -18.89
CA ARG A 292 12.47 6.91 -20.18
C ARG A 292 13.72 7.45 -20.87
N ASP A 293 14.45 8.38 -20.23
CA ASP A 293 15.68 8.89 -20.83
C ASP A 293 16.81 7.85 -20.82
N VAL A 294 16.85 6.92 -19.86
CA VAL A 294 17.95 5.94 -19.77
C VAL A 294 17.87 4.98 -20.97
N ILE A 295 16.67 4.53 -21.32
CA ILE A 295 16.40 3.71 -22.50
C ILE A 295 16.74 4.48 -23.78
N ARG A 296 16.42 5.78 -23.84
CA ARG A 296 16.76 6.64 -24.98
C ARG A 296 18.27 6.86 -25.12
N ASP A 297 18.94 7.21 -24.03
CA ASP A 297 20.33 7.71 -24.04
C ASP A 297 21.36 6.57 -24.04
N TYR A 298 21.00 5.37 -23.55
CA TYR A 298 21.92 4.22 -23.39
C TYR A 298 21.39 2.93 -24.05
N LYS A 299 20.61 3.06 -25.13
CA LYS A 299 19.92 1.92 -25.79
C LYS A 299 20.85 0.75 -26.13
N GLU A 300 22.07 1.04 -26.58
CA GLU A 300 23.04 0.01 -26.97
C GLU A 300 23.63 -0.69 -25.75
N GLU A 301 23.99 0.06 -24.71
CA GLU A 301 24.50 -0.46 -23.44
C GLU A 301 23.44 -1.28 -22.70
N LEU A 302 22.15 -1.06 -22.93
CA LEU A 302 21.10 -1.84 -22.28
C LEU A 302 20.83 -3.20 -22.95
N LYS A 303 21.30 -3.44 -24.19
CA LYS A 303 21.06 -4.69 -24.91
C LYS A 303 21.59 -5.93 -24.20
N ASP A 304 22.67 -5.80 -23.43
CA ASP A 304 23.24 -6.91 -22.63
C ASP A 304 23.04 -6.72 -21.12
N VAL A 305 22.04 -5.94 -20.71
CA VAL A 305 21.64 -5.80 -19.30
C VAL A 305 20.29 -6.49 -19.11
N LEU A 306 20.24 -7.46 -18.20
CA LEU A 306 19.00 -8.15 -17.86
C LEU A 306 18.14 -7.26 -16.96
N LEU A 307 16.93 -6.93 -17.40
CA LEU A 307 15.91 -6.32 -16.56
C LEU A 307 15.14 -7.40 -15.82
N VAL A 308 15.08 -7.31 -14.49
CA VAL A 308 14.15 -8.11 -13.67
C VAL A 308 13.16 -7.16 -13.02
N VAL A 309 11.89 -7.27 -13.40
CA VAL A 309 10.86 -6.32 -13.00
C VAL A 309 9.73 -7.01 -12.26
N GLN A 310 9.22 -6.36 -11.22
CA GLN A 310 8.04 -6.81 -10.51
C GLN A 310 6.81 -6.71 -11.44
N SER A 311 5.92 -7.70 -11.40
CA SER A 311 4.71 -7.81 -12.24
C SER A 311 3.72 -6.67 -12.09
N VAL A 312 3.87 -5.89 -11.03
CA VAL A 312 3.05 -4.72 -10.73
C VAL A 312 3.64 -3.43 -11.27
N CYS A 313 4.81 -3.46 -11.91
CA CYS A 313 5.40 -2.27 -12.54
C CYS A 313 4.71 -1.90 -13.85
N VAL A 314 4.88 -0.63 -14.23
CA VAL A 314 4.27 -0.05 -15.42
C VAL A 314 4.74 -0.83 -16.65
N PRO A 315 3.82 -1.34 -17.51
CA PRO A 315 4.18 -2.29 -18.57
C PRO A 315 5.14 -1.70 -19.61
N GLN A 316 5.17 -0.38 -19.78
CA GLN A 316 6.16 0.31 -20.61
C GLN A 316 7.60 0.04 -20.16
N ILE A 317 7.86 -0.17 -18.86
CA ILE A 317 9.21 -0.47 -18.35
C ILE A 317 9.73 -1.77 -18.95
N VAL A 318 8.89 -2.83 -18.96
CA VAL A 318 9.28 -4.11 -19.55
C VAL A 318 9.24 -4.06 -21.07
N GLY A 319 8.18 -3.52 -21.68
CA GLY A 319 7.97 -3.61 -23.12
C GLY A 319 8.96 -2.77 -23.93
N THR A 320 9.40 -1.60 -23.43
CA THR A 320 10.39 -0.74 -24.11
C THR A 320 11.85 -1.13 -23.84
N TRP A 321 12.11 -2.02 -22.88
CA TRP A 321 13.48 -2.44 -22.54
C TRP A 321 14.19 -3.12 -23.72
N PRO A 322 15.37 -2.67 -24.16
CA PRO A 322 16.03 -3.21 -25.35
C PRO A 322 16.79 -4.52 -25.13
N GLY A 323 17.14 -4.85 -23.88
CA GLY A 323 17.82 -6.09 -23.51
C GLY A 323 16.88 -7.23 -23.10
N PRO A 324 17.44 -8.33 -22.57
CA PRO A 324 16.69 -9.40 -21.94
C PRO A 324 15.87 -8.88 -20.76
N LYS A 325 14.70 -9.49 -20.53
CA LYS A 325 13.73 -9.04 -19.55
C LYS A 325 12.98 -10.20 -18.92
N ILE A 326 12.76 -10.14 -17.62
CA ILE A 326 12.00 -11.13 -16.84
C ILE A 326 11.00 -10.40 -15.95
N VAL A 327 9.76 -10.85 -15.95
CA VAL A 327 8.71 -10.35 -15.04
C VAL A 327 8.46 -11.36 -13.93
N ILE A 328 8.47 -10.91 -12.68
CA ILE A 328 8.29 -11.77 -11.50
C ILE A 328 7.22 -11.23 -10.54
N GLY A 329 6.58 -12.14 -9.81
CA GLY A 329 5.66 -11.83 -8.72
C GLY A 329 6.37 -11.79 -7.35
N LYS A 330 5.68 -11.24 -6.35
CA LYS A 330 6.20 -11.10 -4.98
C LYS A 330 5.69 -12.25 -4.11
N ALA A 331 6.62 -12.95 -3.48
CA ALA A 331 6.32 -14.03 -2.55
C ALA A 331 5.67 -13.48 -1.27
N GLY A 332 4.79 -14.29 -0.69
CA GLY A 332 4.03 -13.93 0.50
C GLY A 332 2.75 -13.12 0.22
N LEU A 333 2.48 -12.73 -1.03
CA LEU A 333 1.22 -12.11 -1.42
C LEU A 333 0.32 -13.11 -2.16
N PRO A 334 -0.92 -13.36 -1.68
CA PRO A 334 -1.85 -14.29 -2.33
C PRO A 334 -2.14 -13.94 -3.79
N LEU A 335 -2.26 -12.65 -4.12
CA LEU A 335 -2.54 -12.19 -5.48
C LEU A 335 -1.41 -12.53 -6.45
N ASP A 336 -0.16 -12.15 -6.13
CA ASP A 336 1.01 -12.44 -6.96
C ASP A 336 1.22 -13.95 -7.12
N TYR A 337 1.11 -14.71 -6.04
CA TYR A 337 1.26 -16.17 -6.08
C TYR A 337 0.24 -16.81 -7.03
N TRP A 338 -1.01 -16.34 -6.98
CA TRP A 338 -2.08 -16.86 -7.82
C TRP A 338 -1.96 -16.39 -9.27
N VAL A 339 -1.94 -15.09 -9.54
CA VAL A 339 -1.92 -14.55 -10.91
C VAL A 339 -0.60 -14.88 -11.61
N VAL A 340 0.53 -14.53 -11.00
CA VAL A 340 1.84 -14.74 -11.63
C VAL A 340 2.20 -16.22 -11.59
N GLY A 341 2.18 -16.84 -10.40
CA GLY A 341 2.66 -18.20 -10.22
C GLY A 341 1.74 -19.27 -10.81
N GLN A 342 0.45 -19.26 -10.47
CA GLN A 342 -0.48 -20.35 -10.83
C GLN A 342 -1.17 -20.14 -12.18
N LEU A 343 -1.65 -18.92 -12.48
CA LEU A 343 -2.38 -18.65 -13.72
C LEU A 343 -1.45 -18.52 -14.92
N LEU A 344 -0.30 -17.86 -14.75
CA LEU A 344 0.59 -17.46 -15.85
C LEU A 344 1.94 -18.21 -15.88
N ASP A 345 2.16 -19.17 -14.98
CA ASP A 345 3.43 -19.92 -14.84
C ASP A 345 4.67 -19.01 -14.75
N GLY A 346 4.54 -17.87 -14.09
CA GLY A 346 5.63 -16.96 -13.76
C GLY A 346 6.37 -17.36 -12.49
N ASP A 347 7.46 -16.66 -12.21
CA ASP A 347 8.22 -16.85 -10.96
C ASP A 347 7.80 -15.87 -9.88
N VAL A 348 7.85 -16.33 -8.64
CA VAL A 348 7.48 -15.53 -7.47
C VAL A 348 8.64 -15.55 -6.48
N VAL A 349 9.14 -14.37 -6.10
CA VAL A 349 10.34 -14.25 -5.23
C VAL A 349 10.11 -13.37 -4.01
N PRO A 350 10.87 -13.55 -2.92
CA PRO A 350 10.83 -12.64 -1.78
C PRO A 350 11.38 -11.24 -2.13
N SER A 351 10.59 -10.38 -2.76
CA SER A 351 11.05 -9.06 -3.23
C SER A 351 11.22 -8.02 -2.12
N GLY A 352 10.66 -8.26 -0.92
CA GLY A 352 10.71 -7.29 0.19
C GLY A 352 9.89 -6.03 -0.06
N ALA A 353 10.26 -4.93 0.59
CA ALA A 353 9.58 -3.63 0.47
C ALA A 353 10.43 -2.54 -0.22
N SER A 354 11.64 -2.89 -0.67
CA SER A 354 12.49 -2.00 -1.48
C SER A 354 13.18 -2.81 -2.56
N VAL A 355 13.52 -2.16 -3.67
CA VAL A 355 14.22 -2.78 -4.81
C VAL A 355 15.51 -3.47 -4.34
N ALA A 356 16.21 -2.93 -3.35
CA ALA A 356 17.45 -3.50 -2.85
C ALA A 356 17.27 -4.86 -2.15
N HIS A 357 16.15 -5.07 -1.44
CA HIS A 357 15.81 -6.40 -0.90
C HIS A 357 15.65 -7.42 -2.02
N MET A 358 14.94 -7.03 -3.09
CA MET A 358 14.74 -7.84 -4.28
C MET A 358 16.08 -8.17 -4.94
N CYS A 359 16.97 -7.19 -5.12
CA CYS A 359 18.32 -7.43 -5.66
C CYS A 359 19.12 -8.45 -4.84
N MET A 360 19.12 -8.32 -3.51
CA MET A 360 19.81 -9.26 -2.61
C MET A 360 19.26 -10.69 -2.73
N ASN A 361 17.94 -10.85 -2.74
CA ASN A 361 17.33 -12.17 -2.87
C ASN A 361 17.49 -12.77 -4.27
N ILE A 362 17.57 -11.94 -5.32
CA ILE A 362 17.95 -12.39 -6.66
C ILE A 362 19.40 -12.88 -6.65
N ALA A 363 20.35 -12.15 -6.05
CA ALA A 363 21.74 -12.60 -5.93
C ALA A 363 21.84 -13.97 -5.22
N ALA A 364 21.08 -14.15 -4.14
CA ALA A 364 20.98 -15.41 -3.41
C ALA A 364 20.36 -16.54 -4.26
N LEU A 365 19.27 -16.27 -4.99
CA LEU A 365 18.62 -17.24 -5.88
C LEU A 365 19.54 -17.69 -7.02
N LEU A 366 20.35 -16.78 -7.55
CA LEU A 366 21.38 -17.07 -8.54
C LEU A 366 22.53 -17.91 -7.96
N GLY A 367 22.59 -18.11 -6.65
CA GLY A 367 23.55 -18.98 -5.96
C GLY A 367 24.80 -18.28 -5.43
N SER A 368 24.85 -16.95 -5.47
CA SER A 368 26.00 -16.18 -4.97
C SER A 368 26.20 -16.46 -3.49
N ASP A 369 27.38 -16.94 -3.09
CA ASP A 369 27.67 -17.33 -1.70
C ASP A 369 28.17 -16.15 -0.84
N LYS A 370 28.58 -15.06 -1.52
CA LYS A 370 29.06 -13.81 -0.93
C LYS A 370 28.35 -12.65 -1.61
N ILE A 371 27.51 -11.93 -0.87
CA ILE A 371 26.71 -10.82 -1.39
C ILE A 371 27.16 -9.55 -0.69
N ALA A 372 27.78 -8.62 -1.41
CA ALA A 372 28.15 -7.31 -0.89
C ALA A 372 27.05 -6.28 -1.16
N LEU A 373 26.69 -5.49 -0.15
CA LEU A 373 25.79 -4.34 -0.27
C LEU A 373 26.63 -3.06 -0.35
N ILE A 374 26.36 -2.19 -1.31
CA ILE A 374 26.97 -0.85 -1.41
C ILE A 374 25.91 0.22 -1.65
N GLY A 375 26.12 1.43 -1.12
CA GLY A 375 25.11 2.49 -1.17
C GLY A 375 23.81 2.12 -0.44
N GLN A 376 23.85 1.17 0.51
CA GLN A 376 22.69 0.70 1.25
C GLN A 376 22.56 1.44 2.60
N ASP A 377 22.66 2.77 2.58
CA ASP A 377 22.81 3.57 3.80
C ASP A 377 21.64 3.45 4.79
N LEU A 378 20.39 3.47 4.30
CA LEU A 378 19.17 3.51 5.12
C LEU A 378 19.20 4.58 6.23
N ALA A 379 19.97 5.65 6.00
CA ALA A 379 20.21 6.74 6.91
C ALA A 379 20.59 8.00 6.11
N TYR A 380 20.46 9.15 6.75
CA TYR A 380 20.89 10.41 6.18
C TYR A 380 22.42 10.47 6.08
N GLY A 381 22.91 10.93 4.93
CA GLY A 381 24.31 11.30 4.74
C GLY A 381 24.63 12.67 5.34
N GLU A 382 25.85 13.16 5.07
CA GLU A 382 26.26 14.52 5.43
C GLU A 382 25.29 15.56 4.84
N GLU A 383 25.05 16.64 5.60
CA GLU A 383 24.10 17.72 5.23
C GLU A 383 22.65 17.26 4.98
N GLY A 384 22.27 16.06 5.44
CA GLY A 384 20.92 15.51 5.26
C GLY A 384 20.67 14.96 3.85
N ALA A 385 21.73 14.59 3.12
CA ALA A 385 21.62 13.89 1.84
C ALA A 385 20.85 12.57 2.00
N THR A 386 19.97 12.27 1.05
CA THR A 386 19.12 11.06 1.07
C THR A 386 19.48 10.06 -0.02
N HIS A 387 20.12 10.52 -1.09
CA HIS A 387 20.56 9.73 -2.23
C HIS A 387 21.94 10.20 -2.68
N SER A 388 22.68 9.33 -3.38
CA SER A 388 23.93 9.68 -4.05
C SER A 388 23.74 10.74 -5.12
N SER A 389 24.82 11.46 -5.42
CA SER A 389 24.86 12.46 -6.48
C SER A 389 24.50 11.85 -7.85
N ASP A 390 23.93 12.67 -8.74
CA ASP A 390 23.55 12.28 -10.11
C ASP A 390 22.46 11.19 -10.24
N THR A 391 21.76 10.83 -9.15
CA THR A 391 20.51 10.05 -9.20
C THR A 391 19.32 10.94 -9.56
N ALA A 392 18.24 10.37 -10.10
CA ALA A 392 17.05 11.14 -10.49
C ALA A 392 16.42 11.93 -9.32
N TRP A 393 16.58 11.43 -8.09
CA TRP A 393 16.07 12.06 -6.87
C TRP A 393 17.04 13.09 -6.24
N SER A 394 18.29 13.18 -6.70
CA SER A 394 19.29 14.11 -6.14
C SER A 394 18.95 15.60 -6.33
N LYS A 395 18.12 15.94 -7.32
CA LYS A 395 17.74 17.32 -7.67
C LYS A 395 16.47 17.82 -6.98
N GLU A 396 15.74 16.95 -6.28
CA GLU A 396 14.46 17.31 -5.68
C GLU A 396 14.68 17.95 -4.30
N LYS A 397 14.27 19.22 -4.15
CA LYS A 397 14.28 19.92 -2.85
C LYS A 397 13.12 19.51 -1.93
N SER A 398 12.18 18.69 -2.41
CA SER A 398 10.91 18.35 -1.77
C SER A 398 10.53 16.88 -1.97
N GLY A 399 10.32 16.13 -0.87
CA GLY A 399 9.78 14.77 -0.88
C GLY A 399 9.94 14.10 0.49
N ASP A 400 9.05 13.15 0.81
CA ASP A 400 8.85 12.45 2.11
C ASP A 400 10.12 11.96 2.85
N ALA A 401 11.25 11.86 2.16
CA ALA A 401 12.55 11.55 2.75
C ALA A 401 13.12 12.69 3.62
N ARG A 402 12.77 13.97 3.37
CA ARG A 402 13.18 15.12 4.20
C ARG A 402 12.15 15.43 5.29
N ILE A 403 12.07 14.55 6.28
CA ILE A 403 11.35 14.84 7.52
C ILE A 403 12.13 15.83 8.40
N SER A 404 11.41 16.61 9.23
CA SER A 404 12.03 17.51 10.20
C SER A 404 12.98 16.75 11.12
N GLU A 405 14.06 17.41 11.55
CA GLU A 405 15.13 16.74 12.32
C GLU A 405 14.61 16.10 13.61
N GLU A 406 13.63 16.73 14.25
CA GLU A 406 12.93 16.24 15.45
C GLU A 406 12.20 14.90 15.24
N ASN A 407 11.84 14.57 14.00
CA ASN A 407 11.14 13.34 13.63
C ASN A 407 12.09 12.24 13.14
N ARG A 408 13.40 12.52 13.08
CA ARG A 408 14.41 11.52 12.71
C ARG A 408 14.64 10.53 13.85
N ILE A 409 14.89 9.28 13.50
CA ILE A 409 15.07 8.18 14.43
C ILE A 409 16.56 7.86 14.55
N PRO A 410 17.17 7.89 15.74
CA PRO A 410 18.57 7.50 15.92
C PRO A 410 18.73 5.97 15.87
N VAL A 411 19.72 5.49 15.12
CA VAL A 411 20.09 4.07 15.01
C VAL A 411 21.61 3.90 15.02
N PRO A 412 22.15 2.73 15.40
CA PRO A 412 23.60 2.47 15.32
C PRO A 412 24.13 2.61 13.89
N GLY A 413 25.30 3.22 13.71
CA GLY A 413 25.97 3.34 12.41
C GLY A 413 26.84 2.12 12.07
N ALA A 414 26.98 1.80 10.78
CA ALA A 414 27.78 0.66 10.31
C ALA A 414 29.27 0.78 10.70
N LEU A 415 29.80 2.01 10.72
CA LEU A 415 31.18 2.32 11.13
C LEU A 415 31.30 2.70 12.62
N GLY A 416 30.28 2.39 13.42
CA GLY A 416 30.15 2.81 14.81
C GLY A 416 29.43 4.16 14.98
N GLY A 417 29.15 4.52 16.23
CA GLY A 417 28.40 5.73 16.57
C GLY A 417 26.89 5.63 16.25
N THR A 418 26.26 6.78 16.05
CA THR A 418 24.82 6.92 15.80
C THR A 418 24.59 7.69 14.51
N VAL A 419 23.71 7.15 13.65
CA VAL A 419 23.20 7.82 12.46
C VAL A 419 21.69 8.01 12.59
N PHE A 420 21.12 8.85 11.73
CA PHE A 420 19.69 9.16 11.75
C PHE A 420 18.99 8.57 10.54
N THR A 421 17.81 8.01 10.77
CA THR A 421 16.95 7.43 9.74
C THR A 421 15.52 7.96 9.88
N HIS A 422 14.61 7.51 9.02
CA HIS A 422 13.18 7.78 9.15
C HIS A 422 12.38 6.48 9.14
N ARG A 423 11.08 6.57 9.42
CA ARG A 423 10.23 5.40 9.69
C ARG A 423 10.20 4.35 8.56
N VAL A 424 10.28 4.77 7.30
CA VAL A 424 10.28 3.84 6.14
C VAL A 424 11.65 3.17 5.97
N TRP A 425 12.75 3.91 6.11
CA TRP A 425 14.09 3.31 6.07
C TRP A 425 14.36 2.39 7.25
N LEU A 426 13.85 2.69 8.45
CA LEU A 426 13.90 1.77 9.58
C LEU A 426 13.13 0.48 9.30
N MET A 427 11.97 0.58 8.64
CA MET A 427 11.24 -0.60 8.18
C MET A 427 12.06 -1.41 7.17
N PHE A 428 12.70 -0.76 6.19
CA PHE A 428 13.61 -1.44 5.26
C PHE A 428 14.78 -2.12 5.98
N LEU A 429 15.41 -1.43 6.94
CA LEU A 429 16.50 -1.99 7.74
C LEU A 429 16.09 -3.30 8.42
N ARG A 430 14.92 -3.31 9.07
CA ARG A 430 14.39 -4.50 9.76
C ARG A 430 14.05 -5.64 8.80
N ILE A 431 13.55 -5.33 7.61
CA ILE A 431 13.26 -6.35 6.59
C ILE A 431 14.57 -6.96 6.07
N PHE A 432 15.63 -6.17 5.87
CA PHE A 432 16.96 -6.70 5.57
C PHE A 432 17.44 -7.66 6.65
N GLU A 433 17.41 -7.24 7.92
CA GLU A 433 17.84 -8.07 9.06
C GLU A 433 17.09 -9.41 9.12
N GLN A 434 15.78 -9.40 8.89
CA GLN A 434 14.98 -10.62 8.81
C GLN A 434 15.41 -11.51 7.64
N MET A 435 15.55 -10.95 6.44
CA MET A 435 15.91 -11.71 5.24
C MET A 435 17.32 -12.29 5.35
N ILE A 436 18.28 -11.51 5.86
CA ILE A 436 19.66 -11.95 6.09
C ILE A 436 19.70 -13.11 7.09
N GLY A 437 18.88 -13.06 8.15
CA GLY A 437 18.72 -14.19 9.07
C GLY A 437 18.32 -15.47 8.34
N SER A 438 17.30 -15.41 7.48
CA SER A 438 16.87 -16.58 6.69
C SER A 438 17.93 -17.04 5.67
N LEU A 439 18.74 -16.13 5.12
CA LEU A 439 19.84 -16.48 4.22
C LEU A 439 21.00 -17.16 4.97
N ALA A 440 21.26 -16.77 6.21
CA ALA A 440 22.29 -17.37 7.05
C ALA A 440 21.96 -18.85 7.40
N GLU A 441 20.68 -19.18 7.60
CA GLU A 441 20.23 -20.56 7.85
C GLU A 441 20.55 -21.52 6.69
N VAL A 442 20.60 -21.00 5.46
CA VAL A 442 20.97 -21.77 4.26
C VAL A 442 22.45 -21.61 3.88
N GLY A 443 23.26 -21.00 4.76
CA GLY A 443 24.71 -20.89 4.63
C GLY A 443 25.21 -19.76 3.72
N LEU A 444 24.37 -18.79 3.37
CA LEU A 444 24.76 -17.62 2.57
C LEU A 444 25.20 -16.47 3.46
N ARG A 445 26.22 -15.72 3.02
CA ARG A 445 26.76 -14.57 3.78
C ARG A 445 26.57 -13.24 3.05
N VAL A 446 26.14 -12.24 3.81
CA VAL A 446 25.93 -10.88 3.34
C VAL A 446 26.94 -9.95 4.01
N TYR A 447 27.59 -9.11 3.20
CA TYR A 447 28.63 -8.18 3.62
C TYR A 447 28.12 -6.76 3.44
N ASP A 448 28.24 -5.94 4.48
CA ASP A 448 27.95 -4.51 4.38
C ASP A 448 29.23 -3.78 3.96
N CYS A 449 29.29 -3.43 2.68
CA CYS A 449 30.35 -2.68 2.02
C CYS A 449 29.94 -1.23 1.75
N THR A 450 28.90 -0.74 2.43
CA THR A 450 28.35 0.60 2.24
C THR A 450 29.33 1.69 2.67
N GLU A 451 30.22 1.41 3.63
CA GLU A 451 31.18 2.41 4.17
C GLU A 451 30.48 3.67 4.72
N GLY A 452 29.27 3.49 5.26
CA GLY A 452 28.39 4.52 5.77
C GLY A 452 27.05 3.93 6.22
N GLY A 453 26.12 4.81 6.61
CA GLY A 453 24.75 4.39 6.90
C GLY A 453 24.51 3.69 8.24
N ALA A 454 23.30 3.17 8.38
CA ALA A 454 22.85 2.39 9.52
C ALA A 454 23.46 1.00 9.52
N LEU A 455 23.78 0.48 10.70
CA LEU A 455 24.25 -0.88 10.87
C LEU A 455 23.12 -1.87 10.53
N ILE A 456 23.33 -2.67 9.49
CA ILE A 456 22.43 -3.77 9.11
C ILE A 456 22.85 -5.03 9.87
N ARG A 457 22.10 -5.42 10.90
CA ARG A 457 22.44 -6.61 11.71
C ARG A 457 22.39 -7.89 10.86
N GLY A 458 23.29 -8.82 11.18
CA GLY A 458 23.47 -10.06 10.43
C GLY A 458 24.47 -9.96 9.27
N THR A 459 24.94 -8.75 8.94
CA THR A 459 26.02 -8.55 7.95
C THR A 459 27.41 -8.56 8.58
N GLU A 460 28.42 -8.90 7.78
CA GLU A 460 29.83 -8.63 8.09
C GLU A 460 30.24 -7.27 7.48
N VAL A 461 30.61 -6.30 8.32
CA VAL A 461 31.01 -4.95 7.86
C VAL A 461 32.46 -4.94 7.39
N MET A 462 32.72 -4.53 6.15
CA MET A 462 34.06 -4.36 5.59
C MET A 462 34.09 -3.33 4.44
N SER A 463 35.27 -2.87 4.00
CA SER A 463 35.35 -1.97 2.83
C SER A 463 35.08 -2.73 1.52
N LEU A 464 34.56 -2.07 0.49
CA LEU A 464 34.39 -2.71 -0.83
C LEU A 464 35.75 -3.12 -1.41
N LYS A 465 36.80 -2.36 -1.10
CA LYS A 465 38.18 -2.67 -1.47
C LYS A 465 38.66 -3.98 -0.85
N ASP A 466 38.39 -4.20 0.44
CA ASP A 466 38.78 -5.45 1.11
C ASP A 466 37.95 -6.63 0.62
N PHE A 467 36.66 -6.42 0.34
CA PHE A 467 35.77 -7.45 -0.21
C PHE A 467 36.28 -7.91 -1.59
N THR A 468 36.56 -6.96 -2.49
CA THR A 468 37.07 -7.26 -3.84
C THR A 468 38.43 -7.96 -3.78
N SER A 469 39.33 -7.48 -2.93
CA SER A 469 40.66 -8.10 -2.74
C SER A 469 40.56 -9.53 -2.20
N SER A 470 39.61 -9.80 -1.30
CA SER A 470 39.47 -11.10 -0.62
C SER A 470 38.72 -12.14 -1.46
N PHE A 471 37.74 -11.69 -2.26
CA PHE A 471 36.75 -12.58 -2.86
C PHE A 471 36.58 -12.45 -4.37
N VAL A 472 37.05 -11.36 -5.00
CA VAL A 472 36.83 -11.10 -6.44
C VAL A 472 38.12 -11.25 -7.22
N ASP A 473 39.19 -10.57 -6.79
CA ASP A 473 40.41 -10.41 -7.60
C ASP A 473 41.13 -11.76 -7.86
N CYS A 474 40.92 -12.74 -6.98
CA CYS A 474 41.52 -14.08 -7.03
C CYS A 474 40.69 -15.13 -7.80
N ILE A 475 39.50 -14.78 -8.31
CA ILE A 475 38.63 -15.71 -9.03
C ILE A 475 38.77 -15.52 -10.55
N GLU A 476 38.58 -16.60 -11.30
CA GLU A 476 38.48 -16.59 -12.76
C GLU A 476 37.27 -15.77 -13.24
N SER A 477 37.22 -15.45 -14.53
CA SER A 477 36.07 -14.75 -15.11
C SER A 477 34.76 -15.57 -14.96
N LEU A 478 33.62 -14.89 -15.04
CA LEU A 478 32.29 -15.46 -15.03
C LEU A 478 32.19 -16.43 -16.23
N PRO A 479 31.69 -17.67 -16.01
CA PRO A 479 31.63 -18.67 -17.07
C PRO A 479 30.51 -18.37 -18.07
N VAL A 480 29.45 -17.70 -17.60
CA VAL A 480 28.29 -17.26 -18.37
C VAL A 480 27.77 -15.96 -17.79
N LEU A 481 27.20 -15.11 -18.63
CA LEU A 481 26.50 -13.89 -18.22
C LEU A 481 24.98 -14.16 -18.08
N PRO A 482 24.25 -13.45 -17.19
CA PRO A 482 22.82 -13.71 -17.00
C PRO A 482 22.01 -13.62 -18.30
N GLN A 483 22.36 -12.68 -19.17
CA GLN A 483 21.70 -12.50 -20.47
C GLN A 483 21.86 -13.69 -21.41
N GLU A 484 22.99 -14.39 -21.38
CA GLU A 484 23.28 -15.51 -22.27
C GLU A 484 22.39 -16.71 -21.91
N VAL A 485 22.30 -17.02 -20.61
CA VAL A 485 21.45 -18.11 -20.09
C VAL A 485 19.97 -17.88 -20.41
N VAL A 486 19.54 -16.62 -20.40
CA VAL A 486 18.15 -16.24 -20.69
C VAL A 486 17.79 -16.40 -22.18
N ILE A 487 18.73 -16.15 -23.09
CA ILE A 487 18.52 -16.23 -24.55
C ILE A 487 18.43 -17.70 -25.03
N GLU A 488 19.15 -18.61 -24.38
CA GLU A 488 19.19 -20.04 -24.76
C GLU A 488 17.88 -20.82 -24.46
N ASP A 489 16.98 -20.31 -23.60
CA ASP A 489 15.72 -20.96 -23.19
C ASP A 489 14.53 -20.78 -24.17
N THR A 490 14.81 -20.63 -25.48
CA THR A 490 13.82 -20.17 -26.47
C THR A 490 13.02 -21.27 -27.20
N ASP A 491 13.30 -22.55 -26.98
CA ASP A 491 12.59 -23.67 -27.62
C ASP A 491 11.41 -24.15 -26.74
N LYS A 492 10.25 -23.48 -26.85
CA LYS A 492 9.03 -23.84 -26.11
C LYS A 492 7.85 -24.10 -27.04
N ASP A 493 7.07 -25.14 -26.71
CA ASP A 493 5.72 -25.33 -27.25
C ASP A 493 4.79 -24.24 -26.71
N TRP A 494 4.83 -23.08 -27.38
CA TRP A 494 4.07 -21.90 -27.02
C TRP A 494 2.55 -22.11 -27.13
N ARG A 495 2.09 -22.98 -28.04
CA ARG A 495 0.66 -23.29 -28.20
C ARG A 495 0.16 -24.17 -27.06
N GLY A 496 0.90 -25.22 -26.71
CA GLY A 496 0.58 -26.08 -25.57
C GLY A 496 0.59 -25.31 -24.25
N LEU A 497 1.57 -24.41 -24.07
CA LEU A 497 1.59 -23.48 -22.94
C LEU A 497 0.35 -22.59 -22.93
N ALA A 498 0.04 -21.89 -24.04
CA ALA A 498 -1.12 -21.01 -24.14
C ALA A 498 -2.44 -21.73 -23.79
N ASP A 499 -2.64 -22.97 -24.25
CA ASP A 499 -3.82 -23.77 -23.92
C ASP A 499 -3.94 -24.08 -22.42
N SER A 500 -2.82 -24.40 -21.76
CA SER A 500 -2.80 -24.59 -20.32
C SER A 500 -3.12 -23.30 -19.57
N LEU A 501 -2.54 -22.17 -19.98
CA LEU A 501 -2.77 -20.87 -19.33
C LEU A 501 -4.23 -20.42 -19.49
N LEU A 502 -4.80 -20.55 -20.70
CA LEU A 502 -6.20 -20.22 -20.97
C LEU A 502 -7.15 -21.01 -20.07
N LYS A 503 -6.90 -22.31 -19.89
CA LYS A 503 -7.67 -23.15 -18.97
C LYS A 503 -7.57 -22.63 -17.52
N ASN A 504 -6.36 -22.33 -17.05
CA ASN A 504 -6.15 -21.82 -15.69
C ASN A 504 -6.90 -20.50 -15.47
N VAL A 505 -6.83 -19.58 -16.43
CA VAL A 505 -7.53 -18.29 -16.37
C VAL A 505 -9.05 -18.48 -16.39
N ASP A 506 -9.57 -19.39 -17.21
CA ASP A 506 -11.00 -19.72 -17.25
C ASP A 506 -11.51 -20.30 -15.93
N ASP A 507 -10.73 -21.18 -15.30
CA ASP A 507 -11.08 -21.73 -13.98
C ASP A 507 -10.99 -20.64 -12.89
N GLY A 508 -10.05 -19.69 -13.02
CA GLY A 508 -9.99 -18.49 -12.20
C GLY A 508 -11.24 -17.61 -12.31
N ILE A 509 -11.71 -17.33 -13.53
CA ILE A 509 -12.95 -16.56 -13.78
C ILE A 509 -14.14 -17.23 -13.10
N LYS A 510 -14.35 -18.53 -13.34
CA LYS A 510 -15.44 -19.31 -12.71
C LYS A 510 -15.36 -19.28 -11.19
N GLY A 511 -14.15 -19.32 -10.63
CA GLY A 511 -13.92 -19.21 -9.19
C GLY A 511 -14.45 -17.90 -8.61
N PHE A 512 -14.26 -16.77 -9.31
CA PHE A 512 -14.79 -15.47 -8.90
C PHE A 512 -16.28 -15.30 -9.20
N GLU A 513 -16.80 -15.88 -10.28
CA GLU A 513 -18.25 -15.94 -10.53
C GLU A 513 -18.97 -16.67 -9.39
N PHE A 514 -18.42 -17.80 -8.92
CA PHE A 514 -18.94 -18.50 -7.75
C PHE A 514 -18.84 -17.65 -6.47
N SER A 515 -17.77 -16.86 -6.30
CA SER A 515 -17.69 -15.89 -5.19
C SER A 515 -18.82 -14.85 -5.25
N LEU A 516 -19.23 -14.39 -6.43
CA LEU A 516 -20.38 -13.48 -6.60
C LEU A 516 -21.71 -14.14 -6.20
N GLU A 517 -21.88 -15.44 -6.47
CA GLU A 517 -23.04 -16.21 -6.01
C GLU A 517 -23.09 -16.32 -4.48
N LEU A 518 -21.95 -16.56 -3.84
CA LEU A 518 -21.84 -16.58 -2.38
C LEU A 518 -22.15 -15.20 -1.76
N LEU A 519 -21.70 -14.10 -2.39
CA LEU A 519 -22.05 -12.74 -1.95
C LEU A 519 -23.55 -12.47 -2.09
N GLN A 520 -24.19 -12.99 -3.14
CA GLN A 520 -25.64 -12.91 -3.30
C GLN A 520 -26.37 -13.69 -2.19
N LYS A 521 -25.88 -14.88 -1.84
CA LYS A 521 -26.41 -15.65 -0.70
C LYS A 521 -26.22 -14.89 0.62
N LEU A 522 -25.07 -14.25 0.83
CA LEU A 522 -24.82 -13.45 2.03
C LEU A 522 -25.80 -12.28 2.15
N GLU A 523 -26.12 -11.62 1.04
CA GLU A 523 -27.13 -10.55 0.96
C GLU A 523 -28.53 -11.04 1.41
N GLU A 524 -28.89 -12.26 1.03
CA GLU A 524 -30.15 -12.91 1.43
C GLU A 524 -30.16 -13.28 2.92
N GLU A 525 -29.06 -13.83 3.44
CA GLU A 525 -28.91 -14.13 4.88
C GLU A 525 -28.95 -12.86 5.73
N LYS A 526 -28.27 -11.79 5.29
CA LYS A 526 -28.29 -10.48 5.95
C LYS A 526 -29.73 -9.97 6.11
N LYS A 527 -30.55 -10.03 5.04
CA LYS A 527 -31.99 -9.65 5.09
C LYS A 527 -32.78 -10.44 6.13
N ARG A 528 -32.46 -11.73 6.30
CA ARG A 528 -33.08 -12.57 7.35
C ARG A 528 -32.69 -12.11 8.74
N VAL A 529 -31.44 -11.70 8.97
CA VAL A 529 -30.94 -11.24 10.29
C VAL A 529 -31.62 -9.93 10.73
N VAL A 530 -31.74 -8.97 9.81
CA VAL A 530 -32.28 -7.62 10.09
C VAL A 530 -33.81 -7.58 10.10
N SER A 531 -34.47 -8.71 9.83
CA SER A 531 -35.93 -8.79 9.79
C SER A 531 -36.58 -8.30 11.09
N PRO A 532 -37.63 -7.46 10.99
CA PRO A 532 -38.27 -6.85 12.15
C PRO A 532 -38.95 -7.92 13.02
N GLY A 533 -38.98 -7.70 14.34
CA GLY A 533 -39.68 -8.57 15.29
C GLY A 533 -38.97 -9.88 15.66
N LEU A 534 -37.74 -10.13 15.19
CA LEU A 534 -36.97 -11.30 15.60
C LEU A 534 -36.46 -11.19 17.05
N PRO A 535 -36.60 -12.24 17.89
CA PRO A 535 -35.96 -12.32 19.19
C PRO A 535 -34.42 -12.34 19.08
N PRO A 536 -33.66 -11.73 20.02
CA PRO A 536 -32.20 -11.66 19.95
C PRO A 536 -31.51 -13.03 19.78
N ALA A 537 -31.99 -14.07 20.49
CA ALA A 537 -31.41 -15.41 20.36
C ALA A 537 -31.54 -16.00 18.95
N ARG A 538 -32.69 -15.80 18.30
CA ARG A 538 -32.92 -16.27 16.92
C ARG A 538 -32.12 -15.44 15.92
N ARG A 539 -32.02 -14.13 16.14
CA ARG A 539 -31.20 -13.23 15.32
C ARG A 539 -29.72 -13.62 15.36
N ARG A 540 -29.18 -13.91 16.55
CA ARG A 540 -27.80 -14.41 16.70
C ARG A 540 -27.57 -15.69 15.91
N LYS A 541 -28.50 -16.65 15.95
CA LYS A 541 -28.40 -17.87 15.15
C LYS A 541 -28.27 -17.58 13.65
N LEU A 542 -29.13 -16.70 13.12
CA LEU A 542 -29.08 -16.28 11.71
C LEU A 542 -27.78 -15.52 11.38
N ALA A 543 -27.28 -14.70 12.30
CA ALA A 543 -26.01 -14.00 12.11
C ALA A 543 -24.81 -14.97 12.05
N TYR A 544 -24.86 -16.07 12.82
CA TYR A 544 -23.88 -17.16 12.68
C TYR A 544 -23.99 -17.87 11.32
N GLU A 545 -25.20 -18.10 10.82
CA GLU A 545 -25.42 -18.65 9.47
C GLU A 545 -24.84 -17.72 8.38
N ALA A 546 -25.05 -16.41 8.51
CA ALA A 546 -24.44 -15.41 7.62
C ALA A 546 -22.90 -15.41 7.69
N SER A 547 -22.34 -15.49 8.91
CA SER A 547 -20.89 -15.55 9.11
C SER A 547 -20.27 -16.79 8.45
N ALA A 548 -20.95 -17.93 8.50
CA ALA A 548 -20.49 -19.14 7.81
C ALA A 548 -20.43 -18.99 6.28
N VAL A 549 -21.23 -18.10 5.68
CA VAL A 549 -21.12 -17.78 4.25
C VAL A 549 -19.87 -16.93 3.97
N ILE A 550 -19.51 -16.00 4.86
CA ILE A 550 -18.26 -15.24 4.77
C ILE A 550 -17.06 -16.18 4.88
N ASP A 551 -17.07 -17.08 5.87
CA ASP A 551 -16.01 -18.08 6.04
C ASP A 551 -15.86 -18.96 4.78
N ALA A 552 -16.98 -19.40 4.20
CA ALA A 552 -16.97 -20.18 2.96
C ALA A 552 -16.42 -19.38 1.76
N LEU A 553 -16.77 -18.09 1.64
CA LEU A 553 -16.26 -17.18 0.61
C LEU A 553 -14.74 -17.04 0.69
N HIS A 554 -14.21 -16.77 1.89
CA HIS A 554 -12.78 -16.56 2.11
C HIS A 554 -11.98 -17.86 2.03
N ALA A 555 -12.54 -18.99 2.48
CA ALA A 555 -11.93 -20.30 2.32
C ALA A 555 -11.86 -20.73 0.86
N GLN A 556 -12.88 -20.40 0.05
CA GLN A 556 -12.91 -20.71 -1.37
C GLN A 556 -11.97 -19.82 -2.19
N ASN A 557 -11.84 -18.54 -1.84
CA ASN A 557 -11.05 -17.58 -2.60
C ASN A 557 -10.20 -16.69 -1.69
N ARG A 558 -9.00 -17.17 -1.38
CA ARG A 558 -8.02 -16.45 -0.54
C ARG A 558 -7.54 -15.14 -1.19
N VAL A 559 -7.59 -15.03 -2.52
CA VAL A 559 -7.27 -13.79 -3.24
C VAL A 559 -8.35 -12.76 -3.02
N LEU A 560 -9.62 -13.14 -3.05
CA LEU A 560 -10.72 -12.21 -2.76
C LEU A 560 -10.69 -11.74 -1.30
N GLU A 561 -10.38 -12.62 -0.35
CA GLU A 561 -10.11 -12.22 1.03
C GLU A 561 -8.96 -11.20 1.08
N PHE A 562 -7.87 -11.43 0.35
CA PHE A 562 -6.72 -10.53 0.23
C PHE A 562 -7.08 -9.16 -0.38
N LEU A 563 -7.84 -9.14 -1.49
CA LEU A 563 -8.32 -7.93 -2.13
C LEU A 563 -9.28 -7.15 -1.23
N GLY A 564 -10.02 -7.84 -0.37
CA GLY A 564 -10.94 -7.21 0.58
C GLY A 564 -10.26 -6.63 1.83
N GLN A 565 -8.99 -6.95 2.12
CA GLN A 565 -8.42 -6.88 3.48
C GLN A 565 -8.65 -5.57 4.24
N THR A 566 -8.34 -4.40 3.69
CA THR A 566 -8.48 -3.14 4.45
C THR A 566 -9.93 -2.90 4.87
N TYR A 567 -10.87 -3.08 3.94
CA TYR A 567 -12.30 -2.89 4.20
C TYR A 567 -12.89 -4.05 4.99
N ALA A 568 -12.56 -5.28 4.60
CA ALA A 568 -13.03 -6.51 5.25
C ALA A 568 -12.62 -6.58 6.71
N TYR A 569 -11.41 -6.16 7.10
CA TYR A 569 -10.97 -6.24 8.50
C TYR A 569 -11.56 -5.13 9.37
N ALA A 570 -11.64 -3.88 8.88
CA ALA A 570 -12.33 -2.81 9.61
C ALA A 570 -13.82 -3.16 9.83
N THR A 571 -14.43 -3.70 8.78
CA THR A 571 -15.80 -4.19 8.80
C THR A 571 -15.96 -5.43 9.68
N LEU A 572 -15.00 -6.37 9.67
CA LEU A 572 -15.01 -7.55 10.53
C LEU A 572 -14.94 -7.17 12.01
N LEU A 573 -14.12 -6.19 12.39
CA LEU A 573 -14.10 -5.64 13.75
C LEU A 573 -15.48 -5.10 14.14
N GLU A 574 -16.17 -4.42 13.22
CA GLU A 574 -17.51 -3.90 13.48
C GLU A 574 -18.56 -5.02 13.58
N ILE A 575 -18.49 -6.03 12.72
CA ILE A 575 -19.33 -7.25 12.79
C ILE A 575 -19.12 -7.95 14.15
N LEU A 576 -17.88 -8.03 14.62
CA LEU A 576 -17.53 -8.62 15.91
C LEU A 576 -18.07 -7.79 17.09
N LYS A 577 -17.94 -6.45 17.04
CA LYS A 577 -18.47 -5.55 18.07
C LYS A 577 -19.99 -5.59 18.18
N THR A 578 -20.67 -5.86 17.07
CA THR A 578 -22.15 -5.86 16.98
C THR A 578 -22.78 -7.25 17.07
N ARG A 579 -22.00 -8.33 17.19
CA ARG A 579 -22.44 -9.74 17.15
C ARG A 579 -23.51 -10.14 18.18
N THR A 580 -23.67 -9.38 19.27
CA THR A 580 -24.69 -9.68 20.29
C THR A 580 -26.10 -9.32 19.81
N LEU A 581 -26.21 -8.33 18.90
CA LEU A 581 -27.44 -7.88 18.22
C LEU A 581 -28.60 -7.61 19.19
N GLU A 582 -28.29 -6.98 20.33
CA GLU A 582 -29.22 -6.81 21.46
C GLU A 582 -30.21 -5.65 21.27
N ASN A 583 -29.81 -4.62 20.53
CA ASN A 583 -30.61 -3.42 20.32
C ASN A 583 -30.58 -2.96 18.86
N MET A 584 -31.44 -2.01 18.50
CA MET A 584 -31.59 -1.55 17.12
C MET A 584 -30.33 -0.88 16.58
N GLU A 585 -29.60 -0.15 17.42
CA GLU A 585 -28.34 0.49 17.04
C GLU A 585 -27.30 -0.55 16.59
N MET A 586 -27.12 -1.63 17.36
CA MET A 586 -26.22 -2.73 16.99
C MET A 586 -26.66 -3.42 15.71
N ILE A 587 -27.97 -3.58 15.48
CA ILE A 587 -28.50 -4.19 14.26
C ILE A 587 -28.19 -3.33 13.04
N THR A 588 -28.43 -2.01 13.12
CA THR A 588 -28.14 -1.08 12.03
C THR A 588 -26.64 -1.02 11.73
N ARG A 589 -25.79 -1.02 12.75
CA ARG A 589 -24.34 -1.05 12.57
C ARG A 589 -23.85 -2.37 11.97
N TRP A 590 -24.39 -3.50 12.41
CA TRP A 590 -24.11 -4.82 11.84
C TRP A 590 -24.55 -4.93 10.37
N GLU A 591 -25.72 -4.40 10.05
CA GLU A 591 -26.26 -4.36 8.68
C GLU A 591 -25.35 -3.54 7.76
N LYS A 592 -25.03 -2.30 8.17
CA LYS A 592 -24.11 -1.42 7.43
C LYS A 592 -22.75 -2.09 7.20
N ALA A 593 -22.20 -2.74 8.23
CA ALA A 593 -20.96 -3.47 8.08
C ALA A 593 -21.07 -4.57 7.00
N HIS A 594 -22.16 -5.35 6.97
CA HIS A 594 -22.34 -6.35 5.91
C HIS A 594 -22.55 -5.73 4.53
N ASP A 595 -23.27 -4.60 4.42
CA ASP A 595 -23.41 -3.84 3.17
C ASP A 595 -22.04 -3.44 2.61
N ASP A 596 -21.20 -2.83 3.45
CA ASP A 596 -19.88 -2.37 3.09
C ASP A 596 -18.98 -3.56 2.67
N LEU A 597 -19.05 -4.69 3.40
CA LEU A 597 -18.33 -5.92 3.04
C LEU A 597 -18.74 -6.43 1.66
N ILE A 598 -20.05 -6.57 1.42
CA ILE A 598 -20.60 -7.12 0.18
C ILE A 598 -20.26 -6.20 -0.99
N ALA A 599 -20.41 -4.89 -0.82
CA ALA A 599 -20.09 -3.90 -1.86
C ALA A 599 -18.61 -3.96 -2.24
N ALA A 600 -17.71 -3.95 -1.26
CA ALA A 600 -16.26 -4.00 -1.49
C ALA A 600 -15.84 -5.30 -2.21
N HIS A 601 -16.32 -6.46 -1.75
CA HIS A 601 -15.98 -7.75 -2.37
C HIS A 601 -16.57 -7.88 -3.78
N ARG A 602 -17.77 -7.34 -4.02
CA ARG A 602 -18.40 -7.35 -5.35
C ARG A 602 -17.62 -6.49 -6.34
N VAL A 603 -17.13 -5.33 -5.94
CA VAL A 603 -16.25 -4.48 -6.76
C VAL A 603 -14.95 -5.22 -7.06
N ALA A 604 -14.29 -5.77 -6.05
CA ALA A 604 -13.04 -6.52 -6.22
C ALA A 604 -13.21 -7.74 -7.15
N ALA A 605 -14.29 -8.50 -6.99
CA ALA A 605 -14.56 -9.67 -7.82
C ALA A 605 -14.85 -9.29 -9.28
N ASN A 606 -15.70 -8.30 -9.53
CA ASN A 606 -15.99 -7.84 -10.89
C ASN A 606 -14.76 -7.24 -11.58
N PHE A 607 -13.99 -6.42 -10.86
CA PHE A 607 -12.73 -5.88 -11.37
C PHE A 607 -11.74 -6.99 -11.72
N THR A 608 -11.67 -8.03 -10.88
CA THR A 608 -10.80 -9.19 -11.15
C THR A 608 -11.26 -9.96 -12.38
N ILE A 609 -12.55 -10.27 -12.50
CA ILE A 609 -13.11 -10.94 -13.69
C ILE A 609 -12.81 -10.15 -14.97
N GLN A 610 -12.95 -8.82 -14.93
CA GLN A 610 -12.63 -7.95 -16.07
C GLN A 610 -11.17 -8.14 -16.51
N TRP A 611 -10.21 -8.07 -15.60
CA TRP A 611 -8.78 -8.20 -15.94
C TRP A 611 -8.35 -9.64 -16.24
N LEU A 612 -9.00 -10.67 -15.68
CA LEU A 612 -8.80 -12.05 -16.12
C LEU A 612 -9.32 -12.26 -17.55
N THR A 613 -10.45 -11.67 -17.90
CA THR A 613 -10.99 -11.71 -19.27
C THR A 613 -10.02 -11.03 -20.24
N TYR A 614 -9.45 -9.89 -19.83
CA TYR A 614 -8.37 -9.23 -20.58
C TYR A 614 -7.16 -10.16 -20.78
N ILE A 615 -6.68 -10.82 -19.72
CA ILE A 615 -5.56 -11.77 -19.80
C ILE A 615 -5.91 -12.91 -20.76
N LYS A 616 -7.11 -13.48 -20.66
CA LYS A 616 -7.60 -14.54 -21.54
C LYS A 616 -7.55 -14.11 -23.01
N ASP A 617 -8.08 -12.93 -23.33
CA ASP A 617 -8.09 -12.41 -24.69
C ASP A 617 -6.67 -12.09 -25.19
N THR A 618 -5.79 -11.63 -24.30
CA THR A 618 -4.38 -11.38 -24.61
C THR A 618 -3.64 -12.67 -24.95
N ILE A 619 -3.75 -13.71 -24.11
CA ILE A 619 -3.11 -15.02 -24.35
C ILE A 619 -3.66 -15.66 -25.62
N GLN A 620 -4.97 -15.59 -25.85
CA GLN A 620 -5.59 -16.06 -27.08
C GLN A 620 -5.09 -15.26 -28.31
N GLY A 621 -4.94 -13.95 -28.16
CA GLY A 621 -4.40 -13.08 -29.20
C GLY A 621 -2.98 -13.44 -29.59
N PHE A 622 -2.10 -13.69 -28.60
CA PHE A 622 -0.76 -14.24 -28.84
C PHE A 622 -0.85 -15.59 -29.56
N LYS A 623 -1.69 -16.52 -29.06
CA LYS A 623 -1.93 -17.85 -29.66
C LYS A 623 -2.29 -17.79 -31.15
N GLU A 624 -3.05 -16.78 -31.57
CA GLU A 624 -3.54 -16.62 -32.94
C GLU A 624 -2.69 -15.66 -33.78
N ALA A 625 -1.67 -15.02 -33.20
CA ALA A 625 -0.97 -13.89 -33.82
C ALA A 625 -0.32 -14.26 -35.16
N GLY A 626 0.39 -15.37 -35.22
CA GLY A 626 1.04 -15.83 -36.45
C GLY A 626 0.07 -16.26 -37.56
N GLU A 627 -1.10 -16.81 -37.20
CA GLU A 627 -2.11 -17.28 -38.17
C GLU A 627 -2.94 -16.12 -38.73
N LYS A 628 -3.18 -15.09 -37.91
CA LYS A 628 -4.02 -13.94 -38.25
C LYS A 628 -3.23 -12.67 -38.60
N GLY A 629 -1.89 -12.71 -38.55
CA GLY A 629 -1.03 -11.56 -38.82
C GLY A 629 -1.17 -10.43 -37.80
N LEU A 630 -1.47 -10.76 -36.53
CA LEU A 630 -1.66 -9.76 -35.48
C LEU A 630 -0.31 -9.28 -34.93
N PRO A 631 -0.12 -7.97 -34.67
CA PRO A 631 1.18 -7.41 -34.26
C PRO A 631 1.54 -7.65 -32.77
N PHE A 632 1.08 -8.74 -32.16
CA PHE A 632 1.48 -9.15 -30.81
C PHE A 632 2.92 -9.62 -30.79
N ASP A 633 3.71 -9.09 -29.86
CA ASP A 633 5.11 -9.47 -29.64
C ASP A 633 5.59 -8.92 -28.27
N LEU A 634 6.75 -9.35 -27.81
CA LEU A 634 7.38 -9.00 -26.53
C LEU A 634 8.55 -8.01 -26.70
N ALA A 635 9.11 -7.90 -27.91
CA ALA A 635 10.23 -7.01 -28.22
C ALA A 635 9.77 -5.54 -28.34
N PRO A 636 10.62 -4.55 -28.02
CA PRO A 636 10.30 -3.15 -28.30
C PRO A 636 9.97 -2.95 -29.78
N VAL A 637 9.04 -2.05 -30.06
CA VAL A 637 8.62 -1.73 -31.44
C VAL A 637 9.21 -0.37 -31.86
N ASP A 638 9.55 -0.24 -33.14
CA ASP A 638 9.93 1.05 -33.70
C ASP A 638 8.75 2.05 -33.64
N GLU A 639 9.05 3.31 -33.34
CA GLU A 639 8.02 4.34 -33.13
C GLU A 639 7.17 4.61 -34.39
N GLU A 640 7.76 4.55 -35.58
CA GLU A 640 7.02 4.76 -36.84
C GLU A 640 6.11 3.56 -37.16
N ALA A 641 6.62 2.35 -36.96
CA ALA A 641 5.84 1.12 -37.11
C ALA A 641 4.68 1.03 -36.11
N ALA A 642 4.93 1.40 -34.84
CA ALA A 642 3.93 1.45 -33.79
C ALA A 642 2.83 2.46 -34.12
N ARG A 643 3.25 3.66 -34.56
CA ARG A 643 2.34 4.72 -34.98
C ARG A 643 1.40 4.26 -36.09
N GLY A 644 1.93 3.69 -37.18
CA GLY A 644 1.11 3.22 -38.31
C GLY A 644 0.10 2.14 -37.90
N SER A 645 0.52 1.22 -37.03
CA SER A 645 -0.34 0.15 -36.50
C SER A 645 -1.46 0.72 -35.61
N LEU A 646 -1.14 1.66 -34.73
CA LEU A 646 -2.11 2.30 -33.84
C LEU A 646 -3.10 3.20 -34.59
N GLU A 647 -2.65 3.95 -35.60
CA GLU A 647 -3.54 4.74 -36.46
C GLU A 647 -4.60 3.84 -37.12
N SER A 648 -4.17 2.71 -37.70
CA SER A 648 -5.08 1.73 -38.29
C SER A 648 -6.07 1.13 -37.28
N LEU A 649 -5.57 0.71 -36.11
CA LEU A 649 -6.40 0.11 -35.05
C LEU A 649 -7.40 1.10 -34.44
N LEU A 650 -7.09 2.40 -34.40
CA LEU A 650 -7.99 3.43 -33.86
C LEU A 650 -9.02 3.88 -34.89
N GLU A 651 -8.76 3.73 -36.19
CA GLU A 651 -9.66 4.12 -37.28
C GLU A 651 -10.64 3.04 -37.74
N SER A 652 -10.35 1.75 -37.47
CA SER A 652 -11.24 0.65 -37.82
C SER A 652 -12.63 0.81 -37.18
N ASN A 653 -13.66 1.05 -38.00
CA ASN A 653 -15.05 1.24 -37.59
C ASN A 653 -15.77 -0.10 -37.31
N GLY A 654 -15.23 -0.94 -36.42
CA GLY A 654 -15.97 -2.08 -35.85
C GLY A 654 -16.53 -3.13 -36.82
N GLU A 655 -16.23 -3.09 -38.11
CA GLU A 655 -16.56 -4.16 -39.06
C GLU A 655 -15.65 -5.35 -38.75
N ASP A 656 -16.26 -6.48 -38.40
CA ASP A 656 -15.60 -7.69 -37.90
C ASP A 656 -14.93 -8.47 -39.05
N GLU A 657 -13.92 -7.89 -39.69
CA GLU A 657 -13.03 -8.63 -40.57
C GLU A 657 -12.08 -9.50 -39.69
N GLY A 658 -12.43 -10.77 -39.49
CA GLY A 658 -11.52 -11.80 -38.98
C GLY A 658 -11.39 -11.95 -37.45
N GLY A 659 -12.29 -11.37 -36.64
CA GLY A 659 -12.23 -11.45 -35.18
C GLY A 659 -11.31 -10.41 -34.52
N MET A 660 -10.88 -9.41 -35.28
CA MET A 660 -9.95 -8.35 -34.85
C MET A 660 -10.56 -7.43 -33.78
N VAL A 661 -11.90 -7.36 -33.72
CA VAL A 661 -12.64 -6.58 -32.71
C VAL A 661 -12.38 -7.10 -31.30
N ARG A 662 -12.30 -8.42 -31.11
CA ARG A 662 -12.05 -9.05 -29.80
C ARG A 662 -10.69 -8.66 -29.24
N PHE A 663 -9.66 -8.64 -30.09
CA PHE A 663 -8.28 -8.39 -29.66
C PHE A 663 -7.86 -6.91 -29.69
N ARG A 664 -8.75 -6.01 -30.15
CA ARG A 664 -8.42 -4.59 -30.37
C ARG A 664 -7.79 -3.92 -29.14
N LYS A 665 -8.39 -4.12 -27.96
CA LYS A 665 -7.89 -3.54 -26.70
C LYS A 665 -6.51 -4.12 -26.30
N PRO A 666 -6.36 -5.45 -26.13
CA PRO A 666 -5.05 -6.07 -25.91
C PRO A 666 -3.97 -5.69 -26.93
N LEU A 667 -4.32 -5.51 -28.21
CA LEU A 667 -3.39 -5.11 -29.26
C LEU A 667 -2.88 -3.69 -29.07
N ILE A 668 -3.79 -2.73 -28.85
CA ILE A 668 -3.43 -1.34 -28.59
C ILE A 668 -2.53 -1.26 -27.35
N ASP A 669 -2.89 -1.96 -26.28
CA ASP A 669 -2.13 -1.94 -25.03
C ASP A 669 -0.76 -2.63 -25.16
N ASN A 670 -0.67 -3.75 -25.87
CA ASN A 670 0.62 -4.39 -26.14
C ASN A 670 1.54 -3.44 -26.92
N LEU A 671 1.02 -2.75 -27.93
CA LEU A 671 1.78 -1.74 -28.69
C LEU A 671 2.20 -0.57 -27.79
N LEU A 672 1.28 -0.03 -26.99
CA LEU A 672 1.56 1.08 -26.06
C LEU A 672 2.59 0.71 -24.99
N ALA A 673 2.65 -0.55 -24.57
CA ALA A 673 3.66 -1.03 -23.64
C ALA A 673 5.05 -1.18 -24.30
N ARG A 674 5.14 -1.25 -25.64
CA ARG A 674 6.37 -1.52 -26.38
C ARG A 674 7.00 -0.29 -27.05
N CYS A 675 6.36 0.86 -26.97
CA CYS A 675 6.85 2.17 -27.42
C CYS A 675 6.65 3.26 -26.36
N ASP A 676 7.14 4.47 -26.62
CA ASP A 676 6.94 5.61 -25.72
C ASP A 676 6.40 6.85 -26.46
N PRO A 677 5.08 6.90 -26.72
CA PRO A 677 4.44 7.99 -27.45
C PRO A 677 4.62 9.38 -26.82
N LEU A 678 4.90 9.44 -25.51
CA LEU A 678 5.07 10.71 -24.79
C LEU A 678 6.44 11.35 -25.08
N SER A 679 7.47 10.54 -25.34
CA SER A 679 8.78 11.00 -25.78
C SER A 679 8.84 11.25 -27.29
N ALA A 680 8.01 10.54 -28.05
CA ALA A 680 7.99 10.65 -29.51
C ALA A 680 7.35 11.98 -30.00
N ASP A 681 7.64 12.33 -31.25
CA ASP A 681 7.05 13.47 -31.96
C ASP A 681 5.80 13.02 -32.74
N TRP A 682 4.80 12.54 -32.01
CA TRP A 682 3.57 12.04 -32.61
C TRP A 682 2.51 13.14 -32.77
N PRO A 683 1.65 13.07 -33.81
CA PRO A 683 0.60 14.07 -34.00
C PRO A 683 -0.35 14.10 -32.80
N TYR A 684 -0.70 15.31 -32.34
CA TYR A 684 -1.59 15.48 -31.19
C TYR A 684 -2.95 14.79 -31.36
N LYS A 685 -3.46 14.67 -32.60
CA LYS A 685 -4.72 13.97 -32.90
C LYS A 685 -4.65 12.48 -32.59
N LEU A 686 -3.51 11.84 -32.86
CA LEU A 686 -3.29 10.45 -32.51
C LEU A 686 -3.19 10.29 -30.99
N LEU A 687 -2.40 11.15 -30.34
CA LEU A 687 -2.29 11.17 -28.88
C LEU A 687 -3.66 11.39 -28.21
N TRP A 688 -4.55 12.16 -28.83
CA TRP A 688 -5.89 12.42 -28.30
C TRP A 688 -6.79 11.20 -28.44
N LYS A 689 -6.76 10.49 -29.58
CA LYS A 689 -7.43 9.19 -29.75
C LYS A 689 -6.94 8.17 -28.73
N LEU A 690 -5.64 8.14 -28.43
CA LEU A 690 -5.07 7.28 -27.38
C LEU A 690 -5.55 7.66 -25.98
N ALA A 691 -5.63 8.96 -25.67
CA ALA A 691 -6.19 9.42 -24.39
C ALA A 691 -7.67 9.00 -24.23
N LEU A 692 -8.47 9.03 -25.30
CA LEU A 692 -9.85 8.53 -25.31
C LEU A 692 -9.93 7.00 -25.14
N HIS A 693 -9.01 6.25 -25.74
CA HIS A 693 -8.89 4.79 -25.52
C HIS A 693 -8.62 4.50 -24.03
N LEU A 694 -7.62 5.16 -23.45
CA LEU A 694 -7.27 5.02 -22.03
C LEU A 694 -8.42 5.46 -21.09
N GLU A 695 -9.15 6.52 -21.45
CA GLU A 695 -10.37 6.93 -20.74
C GLU A 695 -11.39 5.78 -20.70
N SER A 696 -11.61 5.11 -21.84
CA SER A 696 -12.59 4.00 -21.98
C SER A 696 -12.21 2.74 -21.18
N GLU A 697 -10.97 2.64 -20.73
CA GLU A 697 -10.45 1.56 -19.89
C GLU A 697 -10.32 1.93 -18.41
N GLY A 698 -10.71 3.16 -18.05
CA GLY A 698 -10.55 3.67 -16.68
C GLY A 698 -9.09 3.93 -16.29
N ARG A 699 -8.22 4.22 -17.27
CA ARG A 699 -6.78 4.53 -17.09
C ARG A 699 -6.57 6.05 -17.19
N ALA A 700 -7.23 6.78 -16.30
CA ALA A 700 -7.29 8.23 -16.35
C ALA A 700 -5.95 8.92 -16.02
N GLU A 701 -5.08 8.27 -15.24
CA GLU A 701 -3.71 8.73 -15.00
C GLU A 701 -2.87 8.75 -16.27
N GLU A 702 -2.84 7.63 -16.99
CA GLU A 702 -2.14 7.53 -18.27
C GLU A 702 -2.74 8.50 -19.28
N GLY A 703 -4.07 8.53 -19.43
CA GLY A 703 -4.74 9.47 -20.34
C GLY A 703 -4.41 10.94 -20.06
N CYS A 704 -4.28 11.34 -18.79
CA CYS A 704 -3.86 12.70 -18.43
C CYS A 704 -2.45 13.03 -18.92
N ALA A 705 -1.51 12.09 -18.90
CA ALA A 705 -0.15 12.31 -19.39
C ALA A 705 -0.14 12.61 -20.91
N TYR A 706 -0.97 11.91 -21.69
CA TYR A 706 -1.15 12.19 -23.12
C TYR A 706 -1.74 13.56 -23.38
N ILE A 707 -2.78 13.96 -22.62
CA ILE A 707 -3.35 15.30 -22.78
C ILE A 707 -2.36 16.40 -22.36
N GLN A 708 -1.54 16.18 -21.33
CA GLN A 708 -0.48 17.12 -20.96
C GLN A 708 0.55 17.29 -22.09
N LYS A 709 0.96 16.19 -22.74
CA LYS A 709 1.80 16.24 -23.94
C LYS A 709 1.12 17.03 -25.06
N ILE A 710 -0.16 16.78 -25.33
CA ILE A 710 -0.94 17.53 -26.33
C ILE A 710 -0.94 19.03 -26.02
N ALA A 711 -1.20 19.41 -24.78
CA ALA A 711 -1.19 20.82 -24.37
C ALA A 711 0.17 21.49 -24.66
N SER A 712 1.29 20.79 -24.43
CA SER A 712 2.63 21.29 -24.77
C SER A 712 2.86 21.41 -26.28
N LEU A 713 2.36 20.47 -27.08
CA LEU A 713 2.49 20.50 -28.54
C LEU A 713 1.66 21.61 -29.18
N LEU A 714 0.51 21.94 -28.57
CA LEU A 714 -0.40 22.98 -29.06
C LEU A 714 -0.03 24.38 -28.55
N GLU A 715 0.97 24.51 -27.68
CA GLU A 715 1.41 25.82 -27.18
C GLU A 715 1.93 26.68 -28.34
N GLY A 716 1.31 27.85 -28.53
CA GLY A 716 1.63 28.76 -29.63
C GLY A 716 1.11 28.32 -31.02
N SER A 717 0.34 27.23 -31.10
CA SER A 717 -0.24 26.73 -32.36
C SER A 717 -1.68 27.20 -32.56
N GLU A 718 -2.11 27.32 -33.83
CA GLU A 718 -3.52 27.56 -34.17
C GLU A 718 -4.31 26.24 -34.17
N VAL A 719 -5.43 26.22 -33.44
CA VAL A 719 -6.34 25.07 -33.35
C VAL A 719 -7.76 25.57 -33.55
N GLU A 720 -8.59 24.78 -34.23
CA GLU A 720 -10.00 25.11 -34.40
C GLU A 720 -10.71 25.14 -33.03
N SER A 721 -11.60 26.13 -32.83
CA SER A 721 -12.18 26.43 -31.52
C SER A 721 -12.97 25.26 -30.95
N ARG A 722 -13.78 24.57 -31.78
CA ARG A 722 -14.53 23.39 -31.35
C ARG A 722 -13.59 22.22 -31.03
N GLU A 723 -12.55 21.97 -31.84
CA GLU A 723 -11.53 20.96 -31.54
C GLU A 723 -10.82 21.22 -30.20
N ALA A 724 -10.42 22.47 -29.93
CA ALA A 724 -9.83 22.86 -28.65
C ALA A 724 -10.80 22.61 -27.48
N ALA A 725 -12.08 22.96 -27.64
CA ALA A 725 -13.10 22.69 -26.62
C ALA A 725 -13.26 21.19 -26.32
N GLU A 726 -13.26 20.32 -27.34
CA GLU A 726 -13.37 18.86 -27.17
C GLU A 726 -12.15 18.24 -26.46
N ILE A 727 -10.94 18.69 -26.78
CA ILE A 727 -9.71 18.25 -26.08
C ILE A 727 -9.78 18.65 -24.60
N LEU A 728 -10.20 19.88 -24.30
CA LEU A 728 -10.34 20.35 -22.93
C LEU A 728 -11.47 19.61 -22.19
N LYS A 729 -12.60 19.28 -22.84
CA LYS A 729 -13.63 18.42 -22.25
C LYS A 729 -13.07 17.04 -21.90
N THR A 730 -12.32 16.43 -22.81
CA THR A 730 -11.64 15.14 -22.57
C THR A 730 -10.71 15.24 -21.37
N TRP A 731 -9.90 16.29 -21.29
CA TRP A 731 -9.00 16.51 -20.15
C TRP A 731 -9.76 16.65 -18.83
N ALA A 732 -10.85 17.42 -18.82
CA ALA A 732 -11.67 17.59 -17.64
C ALA A 732 -12.26 16.26 -17.14
N ARG A 733 -12.76 15.40 -18.04
CA ARG A 733 -13.25 14.07 -17.68
C ARG A 733 -12.16 13.23 -17.03
N LEU A 734 -10.99 13.13 -17.66
CA LEU A 734 -9.83 12.41 -17.13
C LEU A 734 -9.33 12.97 -15.79
N LEU A 735 -9.39 14.29 -15.59
CA LEU A 735 -9.02 14.91 -14.31
C LEU A 735 -10.04 14.60 -13.21
N SER A 736 -11.32 14.51 -13.55
CA SER A 736 -12.42 14.23 -12.62
C SER A 736 -12.66 12.76 -12.35
N ALA A 737 -12.16 11.86 -13.20
CA ALA A 737 -12.32 10.43 -13.02
C ALA A 737 -11.44 9.93 -11.86
N PRO A 738 -12.00 9.15 -10.91
CA PRO A 738 -11.18 8.42 -9.96
C PRO A 738 -10.43 7.30 -10.71
N ASP A 739 -9.15 7.10 -10.40
CA ASP A 739 -8.35 6.02 -10.98
C ASP A 739 -7.53 5.37 -9.87
N LEU A 740 -8.17 4.43 -9.15
CA LEU A 740 -7.57 3.66 -8.07
C LEU A 740 -6.81 4.55 -7.07
N CYS A 741 -5.48 4.52 -7.07
CA CYS A 741 -4.63 5.30 -6.18
C CYS A 741 -4.62 6.82 -6.45
N ARG A 742 -5.27 7.27 -7.53
CA ARG A 742 -5.36 8.68 -7.88
C ARG A 742 -6.73 9.26 -7.54
N LEU A 743 -6.72 10.22 -6.63
CA LEU A 743 -7.90 11.06 -6.36
C LEU A 743 -8.20 12.01 -7.54
N PRO A 744 -9.49 12.29 -7.80
CA PRO A 744 -9.87 13.29 -8.79
C PRO A 744 -9.28 14.68 -8.50
N LYS A 745 -8.79 15.35 -9.55
CA LYS A 745 -8.23 16.71 -9.48
C LYS A 745 -9.32 17.75 -9.82
N PHE A 746 -10.33 17.87 -8.95
CA PHE A 746 -11.52 18.70 -9.19
C PHE A 746 -11.21 20.16 -9.54
N ASP A 747 -10.29 20.81 -8.83
CA ASP A 747 -9.96 22.22 -9.10
C ASP A 747 -9.30 22.42 -10.47
N MET A 748 -8.42 21.49 -10.89
CA MET A 748 -7.85 21.52 -12.23
C MET A 748 -8.90 21.22 -13.30
N ALA A 749 -9.81 20.27 -13.06
CA ALA A 749 -10.91 19.98 -13.98
C ALA A 749 -11.81 21.22 -14.20
N ARG A 750 -12.12 21.98 -13.13
CA ARG A 750 -12.85 23.26 -13.24
C ARG A 750 -12.11 24.28 -14.09
N LEU A 751 -10.81 24.46 -13.85
CA LEU A 751 -9.99 25.41 -14.62
C LEU A 751 -10.02 25.05 -16.11
N VAL A 752 -9.87 23.77 -16.42
CA VAL A 752 -9.93 23.25 -17.79
C VAL A 752 -11.31 23.46 -18.41
N LEU A 753 -12.41 23.18 -17.71
CA LEU A 753 -13.77 23.45 -18.21
C LEU A 753 -14.02 24.95 -18.42
N SER A 754 -13.47 25.80 -17.56
CA SER A 754 -13.58 27.26 -17.70
C SER A 754 -12.86 27.73 -18.97
N ASN A 755 -11.70 27.14 -19.28
CA ASN A 755 -11.01 27.39 -20.54
C ASN A 755 -11.81 26.84 -21.72
N ALA A 756 -12.44 25.66 -21.61
CA ALA A 756 -13.29 25.10 -22.66
C ALA A 756 -14.45 26.04 -23.02
N LEU A 757 -15.09 26.67 -22.03
CA LEU A 757 -16.15 27.68 -22.25
C LEU A 757 -15.66 28.91 -23.03
N ARG A 758 -14.37 29.26 -22.97
CA ARG A 758 -13.84 30.38 -23.77
C ARG A 758 -13.84 30.06 -25.26
N TYR A 759 -13.69 28.78 -25.61
CA TYR A 759 -13.70 28.29 -26.99
C TYR A 759 -15.10 27.89 -27.47
N ALA A 760 -15.97 27.46 -26.56
CA ALA A 760 -17.37 27.10 -26.85
C ALA A 760 -18.33 27.61 -25.76
N PRO A 761 -18.70 28.91 -25.76
CA PRO A 761 -19.50 29.52 -24.69
C PRO A 761 -20.91 28.93 -24.53
N ASP A 762 -21.51 28.49 -25.64
CA ASP A 762 -22.89 27.98 -25.69
C ASP A 762 -22.96 26.45 -25.63
N ASP A 763 -21.84 25.76 -25.37
CA ASP A 763 -21.83 24.30 -25.25
C ASP A 763 -22.47 23.85 -23.92
N GLY A 764 -23.73 23.41 -24.02
CA GLY A 764 -24.48 22.89 -22.88
C GLY A 764 -23.90 21.61 -22.26
N GLU A 765 -23.01 20.88 -22.94
CA GLU A 765 -22.29 19.75 -22.35
C GLU A 765 -21.31 20.22 -21.27
N ILE A 766 -20.56 21.29 -21.52
CA ILE A 766 -19.60 21.84 -20.55
C ILE A 766 -20.31 22.25 -19.26
N GLN A 767 -21.51 22.85 -19.38
CA GLN A 767 -22.35 23.19 -18.23
C GLN A 767 -22.81 21.96 -17.45
N ARG A 768 -23.24 20.89 -18.13
CA ARG A 768 -23.60 19.61 -17.47
C ARG A 768 -22.41 18.95 -16.78
N MET A 769 -21.24 18.97 -17.41
CA MET A 769 -19.99 18.47 -16.84
C MET A 769 -19.63 19.23 -15.56
N TRP A 770 -19.79 20.56 -15.56
CA TRP A 770 -19.55 21.39 -14.38
C TRP A 770 -20.44 21.01 -13.19
N ILE A 771 -21.74 20.84 -13.43
CA ILE A 771 -22.70 20.40 -12.40
C ILE A 771 -22.34 19.00 -11.87
N THR A 772 -22.01 18.09 -12.79
CA THR A 772 -21.60 16.72 -12.43
C THR A 772 -20.34 16.72 -11.57
N LEU A 773 -19.36 17.58 -11.90
CA LEU A 773 -18.11 17.73 -11.15
C LEU A 773 -18.35 18.19 -9.71
N ILE A 774 -19.23 19.17 -9.51
CA ILE A 774 -19.61 19.66 -8.18
C ILE A 774 -20.25 18.53 -7.37
N GLU A 775 -21.19 17.81 -7.95
CA GLU A 775 -21.90 16.73 -7.25
C GLU A 775 -20.97 15.57 -6.91
N GLN A 776 -20.06 15.22 -7.82
CA GLN A 776 -19.05 14.19 -7.59
C GLN A 776 -18.08 14.60 -6.46
N GLN A 777 -17.64 15.87 -6.43
CA GLN A 777 -16.82 16.37 -5.33
C GLN A 777 -17.57 16.26 -4.00
N ARG A 778 -18.82 16.73 -3.97
CA ARG A 778 -19.67 16.71 -2.78
C ARG A 778 -19.84 15.30 -2.22
N ARG A 779 -20.07 14.31 -3.09
CA ARG A 779 -20.19 12.90 -2.71
C ARG A 779 -18.86 12.35 -2.18
N THR A 780 -17.78 12.54 -2.94
CA THR A 780 -16.44 12.01 -2.60
C THR A 780 -15.97 12.50 -1.22
N PHE A 781 -16.02 13.81 -0.98
CA PHE A 781 -15.62 14.38 0.31
C PHE A 781 -16.72 14.27 1.38
N GLY A 782 -17.94 13.93 0.98
CA GLY A 782 -19.01 13.49 1.86
C GLY A 782 -18.66 12.17 2.53
N ASP A 783 -18.32 11.17 1.72
CA ASP A 783 -17.96 9.82 2.17
C ASP A 783 -16.64 9.85 2.98
N LEU A 784 -15.63 10.60 2.53
CA LEU A 784 -14.36 10.76 3.26
C LEU A 784 -14.53 11.44 4.64
N LYS A 785 -15.49 12.35 4.78
CA LYS A 785 -15.76 13.01 6.07
C LYS A 785 -16.29 12.01 7.11
N ASP A 786 -17.02 10.99 6.67
CA ASP A 786 -17.53 9.97 7.58
C ASP A 786 -16.40 9.04 8.08
N VAL A 787 -15.29 8.98 7.33
CA VAL A 787 -14.06 8.23 7.69
C VAL A 787 -13.13 9.05 8.58
N ASP A 788 -12.89 10.32 8.23
CA ASP A 788 -12.01 11.24 8.95
C ASP A 788 -12.72 12.58 9.25
N PRO A 789 -13.61 12.61 10.25
CA PRO A 789 -14.49 13.75 10.52
C PRO A 789 -13.75 15.01 11.00
N ASP A 790 -12.56 14.84 11.55
CA ASP A 790 -11.73 15.92 12.10
C ASP A 790 -10.82 16.57 11.05
N ASN A 791 -10.77 16.00 9.84
CA ASN A 791 -9.95 16.53 8.76
C ASN A 791 -10.54 17.82 8.18
N SER A 792 -9.88 18.93 8.50
CA SER A 792 -10.29 20.26 8.05
C SER A 792 -10.29 20.39 6.52
N ALA A 793 -9.39 19.71 5.79
CA ALA A 793 -9.32 19.78 4.34
C ALA A 793 -10.47 19.03 3.66
N VAL A 794 -10.80 17.83 4.15
CA VAL A 794 -11.96 17.07 3.68
C VAL A 794 -13.24 17.87 3.92
N ARG A 795 -13.38 18.45 5.12
CA ARG A 795 -14.54 19.27 5.46
C ARG A 795 -14.60 20.52 4.56
N TRP A 796 -13.50 21.24 4.36
CA TRP A 796 -13.44 22.40 3.48
C TRP A 796 -13.93 22.06 2.07
N LEU A 797 -13.41 20.98 1.46
CA LEU A 797 -13.76 20.58 0.09
C LEU A 797 -15.22 20.17 -0.05
N LYS A 798 -15.79 19.49 0.95
CA LYS A 798 -17.22 19.17 1.00
C LYS A 798 -18.09 20.42 1.07
N GLU A 799 -17.80 21.32 2.01
CA GLU A 799 -18.61 22.53 2.19
C GLU A 799 -18.47 23.48 0.98
N LYS A 800 -17.28 23.55 0.36
CA LYS A 800 -17.04 24.28 -0.90
C LYS A 800 -17.93 23.74 -2.02
N ALA A 801 -17.97 22.42 -2.20
CA ALA A 801 -18.82 21.78 -3.21
C ALA A 801 -20.30 22.09 -2.98
N GLU A 802 -20.76 22.15 -1.72
CA GLU A 802 -22.15 22.51 -1.41
C GLU A 802 -22.46 23.99 -1.73
N ALA A 803 -21.54 24.91 -1.40
CA ALA A 803 -21.68 26.31 -1.78
C ALA A 803 -21.76 26.48 -3.30
N GLU A 804 -20.90 25.79 -4.06
CA GLU A 804 -20.92 25.79 -5.52
C GLU A 804 -22.20 25.18 -6.09
N ARG A 805 -22.74 24.12 -5.47
CA ARG A 805 -24.01 23.50 -5.86
C ARG A 805 -25.16 24.50 -5.76
N LEU A 806 -25.20 25.31 -4.70
CA LEU A 806 -26.22 26.35 -4.55
C LEU A 806 -26.12 27.40 -5.67
N ILE A 807 -24.90 27.80 -6.05
CA ILE A 807 -24.67 28.71 -7.18
C ILE A 807 -25.21 28.11 -8.47
N SER A 808 -24.94 26.83 -8.73
CA SER A 808 -25.38 26.17 -9.97
C SER A 808 -26.90 26.02 -10.08
N HIS A 809 -27.63 26.05 -8.96
CA HIS A 809 -29.10 26.04 -8.93
C HIS A 809 -29.72 27.45 -8.92
N GLY A 810 -28.90 28.51 -9.02
CA GLY A 810 -29.35 29.90 -8.97
C GLY A 810 -29.67 30.42 -7.57
N GLU A 811 -29.34 29.67 -6.51
CA GLU A 811 -29.58 30.02 -5.10
C GLU A 811 -28.43 30.90 -4.55
N ILE A 812 -28.16 32.03 -5.21
CA ILE A 812 -26.95 32.86 -5.00
C ILE A 812 -26.82 33.34 -3.54
N PHE A 813 -27.91 33.80 -2.91
CA PHE A 813 -27.84 34.32 -1.53
C PHE A 813 -27.58 33.22 -0.50
N LYS A 814 -28.15 32.02 -0.69
CA LYS A 814 -27.82 30.86 0.15
C LYS A 814 -26.37 30.45 -0.02
N ALA A 815 -25.85 30.48 -1.25
CA ALA A 815 -24.45 30.22 -1.52
C ALA A 815 -23.53 31.24 -0.82
N LEU A 816 -23.88 32.53 -0.84
CA LEU A 816 -23.14 33.58 -0.13
C LEU A 816 -23.12 33.35 1.37
N HIS A 817 -24.28 33.07 1.98
CA HIS A 817 -24.35 32.72 3.40
C HIS A 817 -23.50 31.49 3.74
N LYS A 818 -23.58 30.44 2.91
CA LYS A 818 -22.81 29.22 3.08
C LYS A 818 -21.30 29.45 2.98
N ALA A 819 -20.88 30.20 1.96
CA ALA A 819 -19.47 30.55 1.77
C ALA A 819 -18.95 31.38 2.95
N TRP A 820 -19.76 32.29 3.49
CA TRP A 820 -19.39 33.06 4.67
C TRP A 820 -19.35 32.23 5.96
N ASP A 821 -20.25 31.25 6.14
CA ASP A 821 -20.13 30.25 7.22
C ASP A 821 -18.76 29.56 7.18
N MET A 822 -18.28 29.23 5.98
CA MET A 822 -16.97 28.60 5.81
C MET A 822 -15.83 29.55 6.19
N VAL A 823 -15.88 30.81 5.78
CA VAL A 823 -14.89 31.83 6.17
C VAL A 823 -14.80 31.93 7.69
N GLU A 824 -15.95 32.02 8.37
CA GLU A 824 -16.02 32.09 9.84
C GLU A 824 -15.42 30.85 10.50
N PHE A 825 -15.75 29.67 9.99
CA PHE A 825 -15.32 28.40 10.58
C PHE A 825 -13.84 28.07 10.33
N PHE A 826 -13.32 28.38 9.15
CA PHE A 826 -11.98 27.95 8.72
C PHE A 826 -10.89 29.03 8.82
N ARG A 827 -11.21 30.26 9.25
CA ARG A 827 -10.25 31.38 9.30
C ARG A 827 -8.96 31.08 10.08
N GLU A 828 -9.02 30.27 11.13
CA GLU A 828 -7.86 29.96 11.97
C GLU A 828 -7.01 28.82 11.40
N VAL A 829 -7.67 27.82 10.79
CA VAL A 829 -7.02 26.58 10.31
C VAL A 829 -6.57 26.71 8.85
N MET A 830 -7.29 27.50 8.05
CA MET A 830 -7.07 27.73 6.61
C MET A 830 -7.26 29.21 6.27
N PRO A 831 -6.36 30.10 6.76
CA PRO A 831 -6.52 31.54 6.61
C PRO A 831 -6.45 32.00 5.16
N ASP A 832 -5.60 31.38 4.33
CA ASP A 832 -5.42 31.78 2.93
C ASP A 832 -6.63 31.40 2.06
N GLU A 833 -7.18 30.20 2.25
CA GLU A 833 -8.40 29.74 1.60
C GLU A 833 -9.62 30.57 2.03
N SER A 834 -9.76 30.81 3.34
CA SER A 834 -10.80 31.66 3.92
C SER A 834 -10.72 33.08 3.36
N ARG A 835 -9.51 33.65 3.23
CA ARG A 835 -9.30 34.98 2.64
C ARG A 835 -9.75 35.05 1.19
N ARG A 836 -9.41 34.04 0.38
CA ARG A 836 -9.86 33.97 -1.04
C ARG A 836 -11.37 33.85 -1.16
N LEU A 837 -12.01 33.07 -0.28
CA LEU A 837 -13.46 32.90 -0.29
C LEU A 837 -14.19 34.17 0.18
N ALA A 838 -13.67 34.84 1.21
CA ALA A 838 -14.18 36.14 1.66
C ALA A 838 -14.09 37.19 0.53
N LEU A 839 -12.96 37.23 -0.20
CA LEU A 839 -12.81 38.09 -1.38
C LEU A 839 -13.89 37.83 -2.43
N TRP A 840 -14.16 36.57 -2.72
CA TRP A 840 -15.21 36.19 -3.65
C TRP A 840 -16.60 36.65 -3.16
N CYS A 841 -16.94 36.45 -1.88
CA CYS A 841 -18.20 36.91 -1.29
C CYS A 841 -18.37 38.43 -1.42
N LEU A 842 -17.35 39.21 -1.07
CA LEU A 842 -17.40 40.67 -1.14
C LEU A 842 -17.53 41.16 -2.59
N SER A 843 -16.79 40.56 -3.53
CA SER A 843 -16.91 40.90 -4.96
C SER A 843 -18.28 40.54 -5.54
N ALA A 844 -18.85 39.40 -5.14
CA ALA A 844 -20.18 38.98 -5.57
C ALA A 844 -21.27 39.92 -5.02
N VAL A 845 -21.19 40.30 -3.75
CA VAL A 845 -22.08 41.30 -3.13
C VAL A 845 -21.99 42.63 -3.85
N GLU A 846 -20.79 43.12 -4.15
CA GLU A 846 -20.61 44.40 -4.85
C GLU A 846 -21.28 44.39 -6.23
N LYS A 847 -21.17 43.29 -6.98
CA LYS A 847 -21.88 43.13 -8.27
C LYS A 847 -23.39 43.05 -8.10
N LEU A 848 -23.87 42.36 -7.06
CA LEU A 848 -25.31 42.25 -6.77
C LEU A 848 -25.91 43.59 -6.32
N MET A 849 -25.13 44.47 -5.68
CA MET A 849 -25.57 45.83 -5.35
C MET A 849 -25.92 46.66 -6.58
N ASP A 850 -25.31 46.38 -7.73
CA ASP A 850 -25.59 47.09 -8.98
C ASP A 850 -26.83 46.60 -9.71
N VAL A 851 -27.36 45.42 -9.32
CA VAL A 851 -28.43 44.72 -10.04
C VAL A 851 -29.68 44.51 -9.17
N SER A 852 -29.55 44.43 -7.85
CA SER A 852 -30.65 44.22 -6.91
C SER A 852 -31.23 45.53 -6.40
N SER A 853 -32.57 45.67 -6.41
CA SER A 853 -33.24 46.69 -5.60
C SER A 853 -33.03 46.38 -4.11
N GLU A 854 -32.94 47.42 -3.26
CA GLU A 854 -32.69 47.31 -1.81
C GLU A 854 -33.78 46.54 -1.02
N GLU A 855 -34.77 45.94 -1.68
CA GLU A 855 -35.92 45.24 -1.08
C GLU A 855 -35.73 43.72 -0.88
N ASN A 856 -34.61 43.14 -1.29
CA ASN A 856 -34.37 41.70 -1.11
C ASN A 856 -33.96 41.37 0.35
N ALA A 857 -34.84 40.66 1.07
CA ALA A 857 -34.63 40.29 2.48
C ALA A 857 -33.39 39.41 2.72
N GLU A 858 -33.03 38.53 1.79
CA GLU A 858 -31.83 37.68 1.92
C GLU A 858 -30.55 38.50 1.73
N PHE A 859 -30.55 39.47 0.82
CA PHE A 859 -29.44 40.40 0.63
C PHE A 859 -29.21 41.28 1.88
N ALA A 860 -30.29 41.84 2.44
CA ALA A 860 -30.22 42.64 3.65
C ALA A 860 -29.74 41.83 4.88
N SER A 861 -30.12 40.55 4.95
CA SER A 861 -29.64 39.62 5.97
C SER A 861 -28.12 39.37 5.85
N PHE A 862 -27.64 39.11 4.63
CA PHE A 862 -26.20 38.91 4.39
C PHE A 862 -25.38 40.17 4.70
N MET A 863 -25.86 41.35 4.28
CA MET A 863 -25.20 42.62 4.60
C MET A 863 -25.11 42.87 6.11
N ARG A 864 -26.17 42.56 6.87
CA ARG A 864 -26.14 42.63 8.33
C ARG A 864 -25.06 41.72 8.92
N ARG A 865 -24.96 40.50 8.40
CA ARG A 865 -23.94 39.53 8.83
C ARG A 865 -22.51 40.01 8.55
N LEU A 866 -22.26 40.62 7.39
CA LEU A 866 -20.96 41.24 7.10
C LEU A 866 -20.62 42.35 8.10
N ASN A 867 -21.61 43.16 8.48
CA ASN A 867 -21.45 44.23 9.47
C ASN A 867 -21.18 43.68 10.87
N ASP A 868 -21.88 42.62 11.27
CA ASP A 868 -21.71 42.00 12.58
C ASP A 868 -20.34 41.30 12.70
N ASN A 869 -19.76 40.86 11.57
CA ASN A 869 -18.52 40.08 11.50
C ASN A 869 -17.37 40.82 10.79
N PHE A 870 -17.34 42.15 10.83
CA PHE A 870 -16.31 42.95 10.14
C PHE A 870 -14.88 42.68 10.63
N THR A 871 -14.71 42.28 11.90
CA THR A 871 -13.39 41.95 12.47
C THR A 871 -12.70 40.81 11.73
N ILE A 872 -13.47 39.88 11.13
CA ILE A 872 -12.94 38.77 10.32
C ILE A 872 -12.30 39.29 9.04
N ILE A 873 -12.87 40.34 8.44
CA ILE A 873 -12.33 40.99 7.24
C ILE A 873 -10.97 41.63 7.56
N GLU A 874 -10.86 42.24 8.74
CA GLU A 874 -9.60 42.81 9.25
C GLU A 874 -8.56 41.72 9.56
N GLU A 875 -8.94 40.68 10.29
CA GLU A 875 -8.09 39.53 10.65
C GLU A 875 -7.50 38.86 9.40
N LEU A 876 -8.34 38.59 8.39
CA LEU A 876 -7.91 37.96 7.14
C LEU A 876 -7.26 38.94 6.15
N LYS A 877 -7.17 40.23 6.49
CA LYS A 877 -6.60 41.30 5.63
C LYS A 877 -7.21 41.29 4.23
N VAL A 878 -8.53 41.17 4.16
CA VAL A 878 -9.28 41.15 2.89
C VAL A 878 -9.48 42.59 2.41
N PRO A 879 -8.99 42.97 1.22
CA PRO A 879 -9.24 44.31 0.68
C PRO A 879 -10.74 44.53 0.43
N VAL A 880 -11.25 45.70 0.86
CA VAL A 880 -12.65 46.13 0.69
C VAL A 880 -12.67 47.38 -0.18
N THR A 881 -13.57 47.41 -1.17
CA THR A 881 -13.71 48.60 -2.03
C THR A 881 -14.35 49.76 -1.27
N PRO A 882 -14.09 51.03 -1.65
CA PRO A 882 -14.69 52.20 -1.00
C PRO A 882 -16.22 52.14 -0.92
N LYS A 883 -16.86 51.65 -1.99
CA LYS A 883 -18.31 51.51 -2.12
C LYS A 883 -18.88 50.53 -1.11
N LEU A 884 -18.24 49.37 -0.96
CA LEU A 884 -18.68 48.34 -0.03
C LEU A 884 -18.36 48.73 1.42
N ALA A 885 -17.21 49.37 1.66
CA ALA A 885 -16.81 49.87 2.97
C ALA A 885 -17.83 50.87 3.55
N GLN A 886 -18.40 51.78 2.75
CA GLN A 886 -19.43 52.71 3.23
C GLN A 886 -20.70 52.02 3.74
N LYS A 887 -21.04 50.84 3.19
CA LYS A 887 -22.21 50.05 3.62
C LYS A 887 -21.87 49.12 4.79
N ILE A 888 -20.63 48.62 4.87
CA ILE A 888 -20.18 47.71 5.94
C ILE A 888 -19.89 48.46 7.25
N TYR A 889 -19.36 49.69 7.15
CA TYR A 889 -18.94 50.49 8.29
C TYR A 889 -19.80 51.76 8.48
N PRO A 890 -21.14 51.66 8.65
CA PRO A 890 -21.97 52.84 8.80
C PRO A 890 -21.64 53.55 10.12
N GLY A 891 -21.05 54.74 10.04
CA GLY A 891 -20.67 55.56 11.19
C GLY A 891 -19.17 55.71 11.46
N TYR A 892 -18.30 55.09 10.66
CA TYR A 892 -16.84 55.28 10.73
C TYR A 892 -16.35 56.20 9.60
N GLU A 893 -15.40 57.10 9.91
CA GLU A 893 -14.77 57.98 8.94
C GLU A 893 -13.67 57.21 8.18
N LEU A 894 -13.98 56.76 6.95
CA LEU A 894 -13.04 55.98 6.13
C LEU A 894 -11.85 56.86 5.70
N LYS A 895 -10.69 56.67 6.33
CA LYS A 895 -9.42 57.27 5.88
C LYS A 895 -8.74 56.35 4.87
N PHE A 896 -8.86 56.69 3.59
CA PHE A 896 -8.10 56.03 2.54
C PHE A 896 -6.63 56.43 2.64
N LEU A 897 -5.76 55.48 2.98
CA LEU A 897 -4.32 55.67 2.86
C LEU A 897 -3.99 55.69 1.36
N PRO A 898 -3.25 56.70 0.86
CA PRO A 898 -2.78 56.72 -0.52
C PRO A 898 -1.99 55.43 -0.78
N THR A 899 -2.31 54.74 -1.87
CA THR A 899 -1.59 53.56 -2.33
C THR A 899 -0.10 53.85 -2.40
N LYS A 900 0.71 53.10 -1.63
CA LYS A 900 2.08 52.82 -2.08
C LYS A 900 1.94 51.90 -3.28
N ALA A 901 2.22 52.44 -4.47
CA ALA A 901 2.40 51.64 -5.66
C ALA A 901 3.61 50.73 -5.45
N GLU A 902 3.37 49.43 -5.26
CA GLU A 902 4.29 48.31 -5.52
C GLU A 902 3.49 47.20 -6.21
#